data_AF-A0A9D9RE07-F1
#
_entry.id   AF-A0A9D9RE07-F1
#
_cell.length_a   1.000
_cell.length_b   1.000
_cell.length_c   1.000
_cell.angle_alpha   90.00
_cell.angle_beta   90.00
_cell.angle_gamma   90.00
#
_symmetry.space_group_name_H-M   'P 1'
#
loop_
_entity.id
_entity.type
_entity.pdbx_description
1 polymer ?
#
loop_
_entity_poly.entity_id
_entity_poly.type
_entity_poly.pdbx_seq_one_letter_code
_entity_poly.pdbx_strand_id
1 'polypeptide(L)'
;MKKIFITSLLAMFCANAFAQTGIGTTTPDASAKLDIFATNKGLLPPRVTLTGISDDSTIPSPATGLLVYNTGTNIGLAAGYYFWNGNAWATIATAGGSGSFAASFLRGSRTATQSSIAVGGIVSFSAVDNNSGQDISLNTTNGKITLAPGNTYRLIAAVPNFIGSRPAFMWYNETSSSYIGSATNAYSPTDGASGVGVFGGIAEVIITPNVSTVLSFRLLSSLSSGSVTVGGLTDFSTTGSYPWFEAEVISGNAPVTGQSVDYIQASLSANQTYTAVGNINFNTSSGTGITITSGGFNLKANKTYKLEAAIGGTSGGYAYYGWVDNSNNLLPGGSTGAVMKAGQVFSDAPQDKAVVYYTPTVDTRVFLRVYSLSGTLAAYAPSISVNYSSTWANIQQIGSSAIVNPWILSGTNTYNLSGNVGIGNTAPTTTLDVTGTGKFSASLINAGNRTYFGKDGSNMHWFATNEAIGEPNNLAYGFESNGTSIQTHRWSTGGAEKLRLTNTGKLGLGTIAPSTALHIENGNSMGSGDPGDNTVPSLYVFNNNNTSSTANAIVAVRTAGTSGGKPYISFDAKTFAGFSMGFNNPTDQFIINTDWNFNTSTASKNAIIINETGQARVIIPSSAGNYASDFPGGWGGGLAAYDISCSGLYYGSLVQRSDLRLKNTINEFGADVIEKYLRLRPITYYWNQEMPRDTKMQYGLIAQEVEKLFPEMVLTASDSMQTKSVNYQALHAISLKVIQSQQQEIEVLKKKQTEFEARLLKLEAKLN
;
A
#
# COMPACT_ATOMS: atom_id res chain seq x y z
N MET A 1 -30.29 -21.39 -24.02
CA MET A 1 -28.85 -21.50 -23.65
C MET A 1 -27.88 -21.10 -24.77
N LYS A 2 -28.04 -21.55 -26.02
CA LYS A 2 -27.14 -21.16 -27.14
C LYS A 2 -27.01 -19.64 -27.38
N LYS A 3 -28.09 -18.86 -27.19
CA LYS A 3 -28.07 -17.39 -27.35
C LYS A 3 -27.34 -16.63 -26.23
N ILE A 4 -27.35 -17.15 -24.99
CA ILE A 4 -26.65 -16.57 -23.82
C ILE A 4 -25.14 -16.87 -23.88
N PHE A 5 -24.78 -18.03 -24.43
CA PHE A 5 -23.39 -18.38 -24.66
C PHE A 5 -22.76 -17.50 -25.76
N ILE A 6 -23.52 -17.19 -26.82
CA ILE A 6 -23.06 -16.30 -27.90
C ILE A 6 -22.89 -14.85 -27.41
N THR A 7 -23.81 -14.31 -26.58
CA THR A 7 -23.64 -12.96 -26.01
C THR A 7 -22.49 -12.86 -25.00
N SER A 8 -22.25 -13.90 -24.20
CA SER A 8 -21.10 -13.94 -23.27
C SER A 8 -19.77 -14.09 -24.02
N LEU A 9 -19.75 -14.86 -25.11
CA LEU A 9 -18.59 -15.01 -25.98
C LEU A 9 -18.30 -13.71 -26.76
N LEU A 10 -19.32 -12.98 -27.19
CA LEU A 10 -19.16 -11.68 -27.86
C LEU A 10 -18.67 -10.58 -26.89
N ALA A 11 -19.13 -10.60 -25.64
CA ALA A 11 -18.66 -9.67 -24.59
C ALA A 11 -17.18 -9.91 -24.20
N MET A 12 -16.70 -11.15 -24.28
CA MET A 12 -15.28 -11.47 -24.09
C MET A 12 -14.38 -10.98 -25.24
N PHE A 13 -14.90 -10.83 -26.45
CA PHE A 13 -14.16 -10.25 -27.58
C PHE A 13 -14.07 -8.71 -27.53
N CYS A 14 -14.94 -8.03 -26.78
CA CYS A 14 -14.93 -6.57 -26.64
C CYS A 14 -13.95 -6.06 -25.56
N ALA A 15 -13.44 -6.92 -24.68
CA ALA A 15 -12.60 -6.52 -23.54
C ALA A 15 -11.14 -6.13 -23.91
N ASN A 16 -10.75 -6.26 -25.19
CA ASN A 16 -9.41 -5.93 -25.67
C ASN A 16 -9.38 -4.81 -26.72
N ALA A 17 -10.45 -4.01 -26.84
CA ALA A 17 -10.39 -2.81 -27.67
C ALA A 17 -9.64 -1.71 -26.91
N PHE A 18 -8.35 -1.54 -27.19
CA PHE A 18 -7.60 -0.40 -26.68
C PHE A 18 -8.19 0.90 -27.25
N ALA A 19 -8.71 1.77 -26.38
CA ALA A 19 -9.28 3.08 -26.76
C ALA A 19 -8.21 4.13 -27.12
N GLN A 20 -7.08 3.69 -27.69
CA GLN A 20 -6.00 4.56 -28.14
C GLN A 20 -6.23 4.92 -29.61
N THR A 21 -6.23 6.21 -29.89
CA THR A 21 -6.52 6.72 -31.23
C THR A 21 -5.21 6.82 -32.01
N GLY A 22 -5.00 5.94 -32.97
CA GLY A 22 -3.91 6.05 -33.95
C GLY A 22 -4.37 6.81 -35.19
N ILE A 23 -3.60 7.81 -35.63
CA ILE A 23 -3.79 8.48 -36.92
C ILE A 23 -2.52 8.28 -37.74
N GLY A 24 -2.60 7.46 -38.79
CA GLY A 24 -1.43 7.11 -39.62
C GLY A 24 -0.55 5.98 -39.05
N THR A 25 -0.93 5.39 -37.90
CA THR A 25 -0.34 4.17 -37.34
C THR A 25 -1.45 3.22 -36.87
N THR A 26 -1.28 1.91 -37.08
CA THR A 26 -2.15 0.86 -36.54
C THR A 26 -1.66 0.30 -35.21
N THR A 27 -0.48 0.73 -34.75
CA THR A 27 0.12 0.39 -33.47
C THR A 27 0.50 1.65 -32.71
N PRO A 28 -0.48 2.40 -32.15
CA PRO A 28 -0.18 3.54 -31.28
C PRO A 28 0.74 3.14 -30.14
N ASP A 29 1.68 4.01 -29.77
CA ASP A 29 2.52 3.80 -28.59
C ASP A 29 1.65 3.54 -27.35
N ALA A 30 2.01 2.54 -26.54
CA ALA A 30 1.21 2.09 -25.40
C ALA A 30 1.05 3.17 -24.30
N SER A 31 1.91 4.18 -24.28
CA SER A 31 1.82 5.33 -23.39
C SER A 31 0.94 6.47 -23.91
N ALA A 32 0.51 6.41 -25.19
CA ALA A 32 -0.22 7.49 -25.86
C ALA A 32 -1.73 7.21 -25.94
N LYS A 33 -2.54 8.20 -25.58
CA LYS A 33 -4.00 8.18 -25.87
C LYS A 33 -4.34 8.61 -27.30
N LEU A 34 -3.45 9.39 -27.92
CA LEU A 34 -3.51 9.78 -29.32
C LEU A 34 -2.08 9.70 -29.88
N ASP A 35 -1.87 8.88 -30.91
CA ASP A 35 -0.59 8.75 -31.61
C ASP A 35 -0.78 9.11 -33.09
N ILE A 36 -0.02 10.10 -33.58
CA ILE A 36 -0.12 10.61 -34.95
C ILE A 36 1.21 10.35 -35.64
N PHE A 37 1.24 9.36 -36.54
CA PHE A 37 2.44 8.97 -37.28
C PHE A 37 2.35 9.37 -38.75
N ALA A 38 3.36 10.09 -39.23
CA ALA A 38 3.57 10.35 -40.65
C ALA A 38 5.07 10.59 -40.91
N THR A 39 5.58 10.13 -42.06
CA THR A 39 7.00 10.31 -42.42
C THR A 39 7.31 11.72 -42.95
N ASN A 40 6.29 12.45 -43.43
CA ASN A 40 6.45 13.76 -44.06
C ASN A 40 5.28 14.74 -43.82
N LYS A 41 4.47 14.50 -42.78
CA LYS A 41 3.35 15.37 -42.37
C LYS A 41 3.44 15.65 -40.87
N GLY A 42 2.79 16.71 -40.41
CA GLY A 42 2.71 17.08 -39.01
C GLY A 42 1.28 17.43 -38.59
N LEU A 43 1.10 17.77 -37.31
CA LEU A 43 -0.17 18.23 -36.76
C LEU A 43 -0.32 19.74 -36.91
N LEU A 44 -1.41 20.20 -37.51
CA LEU A 44 -1.85 21.60 -37.42
C LEU A 44 -2.93 21.70 -36.33
N PRO A 45 -2.60 22.22 -35.13
CA PRO A 45 -3.63 22.50 -34.12
C PRO A 45 -4.53 23.67 -34.58
N PRO A 46 -5.66 23.91 -33.90
CA PRO A 46 -6.53 25.05 -34.18
C PRO A 46 -5.73 26.36 -34.27
N ARG A 47 -5.90 27.08 -35.39
CA ARG A 47 -5.27 28.37 -35.64
C ARG A 47 -6.25 29.48 -35.28
N VAL A 48 -5.89 30.32 -34.31
CA VAL A 48 -6.77 31.37 -33.77
C VAL A 48 -6.01 32.69 -33.67
N THR A 49 -6.71 33.82 -33.77
CA THR A 49 -6.11 35.15 -33.61
C THR A 49 -6.38 35.63 -32.19
N LEU A 50 -5.42 35.43 -31.28
CA LEU A 50 -5.54 35.87 -29.90
C LEU A 50 -5.35 37.39 -29.80
N THR A 51 -6.18 38.04 -28.99
CA THR A 51 -6.18 39.50 -28.82
C THR A 51 -5.27 39.97 -27.67
N GLY A 52 -4.92 39.09 -26.72
CA GLY A 52 -4.04 39.40 -25.59
C GLY A 52 -3.65 38.15 -24.78
N ILE A 53 -2.66 38.27 -23.89
CA ILE A 53 -2.17 37.12 -23.10
C ILE A 53 -3.23 36.51 -22.19
N SER A 54 -4.26 37.27 -21.81
CA SER A 54 -5.39 36.82 -20.99
C SER A 54 -6.68 36.65 -21.80
N ASP A 55 -6.59 36.53 -23.13
CA ASP A 55 -7.77 36.40 -24.00
C ASP A 55 -8.49 35.06 -23.77
N ASP A 56 -9.55 35.10 -22.98
CA ASP A 56 -10.48 34.01 -22.74
C ASP A 56 -11.78 34.17 -23.55
N SER A 57 -11.83 35.13 -24.48
CA SER A 57 -13.02 35.45 -25.27
C SER A 57 -13.00 34.78 -26.64
N THR A 58 -11.83 34.74 -27.28
CA THR A 58 -11.62 34.02 -28.56
C THR A 58 -11.86 32.51 -28.39
N ILE A 59 -11.52 31.98 -27.22
CA ILE A 59 -11.87 30.63 -26.79
C ILE A 59 -12.44 30.73 -25.37
N PRO A 60 -13.78 30.72 -25.20
CA PRO A 60 -14.43 30.78 -23.90
C PRO A 60 -14.01 29.64 -22.96
N SER A 61 -13.62 29.99 -21.74
CA SER A 61 -13.19 29.04 -20.69
C SER A 61 -12.12 28.03 -21.18
N PRO A 62 -10.94 28.51 -21.63
CA PRO A 62 -9.93 27.64 -22.19
C PRO A 62 -9.42 26.66 -21.11
N ALA A 63 -9.38 25.38 -21.45
CA ALA A 63 -8.90 24.35 -20.53
C ALA A 63 -7.39 24.50 -20.30
N THR A 64 -6.91 24.22 -19.09
CA THR A 64 -5.47 24.20 -18.83
C THR A 64 -4.80 23.13 -19.71
N GLY A 65 -3.73 23.52 -20.41
CA GLY A 65 -3.04 22.68 -21.39
C GLY A 65 -3.61 22.75 -22.82
N LEU A 66 -4.66 23.53 -23.07
CA LEU A 66 -5.22 23.71 -24.42
C LEU A 66 -4.19 24.35 -25.35
N LEU A 67 -3.86 23.66 -26.45
CA LEU A 67 -2.85 24.08 -27.44
C LEU A 67 -3.48 24.73 -28.67
N VAL A 68 -2.96 25.88 -29.07
CA VAL A 68 -3.35 26.59 -30.30
C VAL A 68 -2.14 27.17 -31.02
N TYR A 69 -2.32 27.50 -32.30
CA TYR A 69 -1.38 28.34 -33.02
C TYR A 69 -1.96 29.75 -33.17
N ASN A 70 -1.35 30.74 -32.52
CA ASN A 70 -1.74 32.13 -32.63
C ASN A 70 -1.32 32.71 -33.99
N THR A 71 -2.27 33.27 -34.72
CA THR A 71 -2.05 33.94 -36.01
C THR A 71 -1.93 35.46 -35.93
N GLY A 72 -2.26 36.07 -34.78
CA GLY A 72 -2.17 37.51 -34.57
C GLY A 72 -0.75 38.01 -34.30
N THR A 73 -0.47 39.28 -34.63
CA THR A 73 0.79 39.99 -34.34
C THR A 73 0.55 41.18 -33.42
N ASN A 74 -0.16 40.96 -32.32
CA ASN A 74 -0.48 41.99 -31.33
C ASN A 74 0.74 42.26 -30.42
N ILE A 75 0.82 43.45 -29.83
CA ILE A 75 1.88 43.80 -28.87
C ILE A 75 1.83 42.81 -27.69
N GLY A 76 2.92 42.05 -27.47
CA GLY A 76 3.01 41.03 -26.41
C GLY A 76 2.61 39.61 -26.83
N LEU A 77 2.12 39.40 -28.05
CA LEU A 77 1.83 38.08 -28.62
C LEU A 77 2.36 37.99 -30.06
N ALA A 78 3.49 37.31 -30.24
CA ALA A 78 3.97 36.94 -31.56
C ALA A 78 3.15 35.77 -32.13
N ALA A 79 3.14 35.61 -33.46
CA ALA A 79 2.58 34.42 -34.10
C ALA A 79 3.39 33.18 -33.70
N GLY A 80 2.74 32.10 -33.29
CA GLY A 80 3.42 30.91 -32.78
C GLY A 80 2.52 29.96 -31.98
N TYR A 81 3.11 28.93 -31.39
CA TYR A 81 2.39 27.95 -30.58
C TYR A 81 2.20 28.45 -29.15
N TYR A 82 0.96 28.42 -28.66
CA TYR A 82 0.58 28.80 -27.30
C TYR A 82 -0.23 27.70 -26.63
N PHE A 83 -0.05 27.56 -25.32
CA PHE A 83 -0.98 26.82 -24.47
C PHE A 83 -1.58 27.70 -23.38
N TRP A 84 -2.80 27.38 -22.96
CA TRP A 84 -3.40 28.00 -21.78
C TRP A 84 -2.82 27.39 -20.52
N ASN A 85 -2.16 28.18 -19.66
CA ASN A 85 -1.55 27.69 -18.42
C ASN A 85 -2.51 27.66 -17.21
N GLY A 86 -3.79 27.99 -17.44
CA GLY A 86 -4.81 28.13 -16.40
C GLY A 86 -5.18 29.58 -16.09
N ASN A 87 -4.34 30.54 -16.46
CA ASN A 87 -4.56 31.98 -16.22
C ASN A 87 -4.20 32.88 -17.42
N ALA A 88 -3.28 32.45 -18.28
CA ALA A 88 -2.84 33.18 -19.47
C ALA A 88 -2.35 32.23 -20.58
N TRP A 89 -2.31 32.72 -21.81
CA TRP A 89 -1.66 32.09 -22.95
C TRP A 89 -0.14 32.20 -22.83
N ALA A 90 0.54 31.06 -22.74
CA ALA A 90 1.99 30.94 -22.66
C ALA A 90 2.54 30.34 -23.96
N THR A 91 3.63 30.90 -24.47
CA THR A 91 4.30 30.42 -25.70
C THR A 91 5.08 29.13 -25.42
N ILE A 92 5.04 28.16 -26.33
CA ILE A 92 5.77 26.88 -26.21
C ILE A 92 7.15 26.93 -26.88
N ALA A 93 7.31 27.76 -27.90
CA ALA A 93 8.59 28.02 -28.54
C ALA A 93 8.45 29.23 -29.47
N THR A 94 9.33 30.21 -29.31
CA THR A 94 9.63 31.18 -30.37
C THR A 94 10.67 30.52 -31.27
N ALA A 95 10.43 30.46 -32.58
CA ALA A 95 11.44 30.02 -33.53
C ALA A 95 12.65 30.98 -33.44
N GLY A 96 13.65 30.58 -32.65
CA GLY A 96 14.74 31.46 -32.22
C GLY A 96 15.64 30.93 -31.09
N GLY A 97 15.42 29.71 -30.56
CA GLY A 97 16.41 29.03 -29.72
C GLY A 97 15.81 28.38 -28.48
N SER A 98 15.72 27.05 -28.50
CA SER A 98 15.61 26.23 -27.30
C SER A 98 16.87 26.44 -26.44
N GLY A 99 16.71 26.88 -25.19
CA GLY A 99 17.72 26.75 -24.14
C GLY A 99 18.94 27.67 -24.18
N SER A 100 19.02 28.63 -25.13
CA SER A 100 20.04 29.68 -25.03
C SER A 100 19.42 30.88 -24.33
N PHE A 101 19.64 31.01 -23.03
CA PHE A 101 19.80 32.35 -22.47
C PHE A 101 21.01 32.94 -23.18
N ALA A 102 20.84 33.52 -24.37
CA ALA A 102 21.82 34.48 -24.82
C ALA A 102 21.78 35.56 -23.73
N ALA A 103 22.77 35.53 -22.83
CA ALA A 103 22.99 36.61 -21.89
C ALA A 103 22.86 37.90 -22.68
N SER A 104 21.90 38.76 -22.31
CA SER A 104 21.77 40.04 -23.00
C SER A 104 23.12 40.74 -22.93
N PHE A 105 23.66 41.11 -24.09
CA PHE A 105 24.98 41.70 -24.24
C PHE A 105 24.83 42.95 -25.09
N LEU A 106 25.39 44.06 -24.64
CA LEU A 106 25.41 45.30 -25.38
C LEU A 106 26.81 45.91 -25.33
N ARG A 107 27.40 46.15 -26.50
CA ARG A 107 28.58 46.98 -26.67
C ARG A 107 28.18 48.26 -27.38
N GLY A 108 28.61 49.39 -26.85
CA GLY A 108 28.41 50.68 -27.50
C GLY A 108 29.64 51.56 -27.40
N SER A 109 29.75 52.49 -28.34
CA SER A 109 30.90 53.38 -28.48
C SER A 109 30.46 54.81 -28.81
N ARG A 110 31.43 55.73 -28.79
CA ARG A 110 31.34 56.98 -29.54
C ARG A 110 31.96 56.83 -30.92
N THR A 111 31.40 57.58 -31.87
CA THR A 111 31.90 57.65 -33.25
C THR A 111 32.61 58.96 -33.59
N ALA A 112 32.57 59.94 -32.67
CA ALA A 112 33.20 61.26 -32.85
C ALA A 112 33.72 61.82 -31.51
N THR A 113 34.65 62.77 -31.58
CA THR A 113 35.20 63.46 -30.41
C THR A 113 34.08 64.10 -29.58
N GLN A 114 34.19 64.03 -28.26
CA GLN A 114 33.34 64.79 -27.34
C GLN A 114 34.18 65.85 -26.65
N SER A 115 33.95 67.11 -26.98
CA SER A 115 34.67 68.23 -26.38
C SER A 115 33.96 68.73 -25.13
N SER A 116 34.75 69.20 -24.15
CA SER A 116 34.26 69.96 -22.99
C SER A 116 33.24 69.22 -22.11
N ILE A 117 33.45 67.93 -21.83
CA ILE A 117 32.67 67.21 -20.81
C ILE A 117 33.01 67.82 -19.45
N ALA A 118 32.09 68.55 -18.83
CA ALA A 118 32.29 69.11 -17.49
C ALA A 118 32.23 68.02 -16.39
N VAL A 119 32.76 68.31 -15.20
CA VAL A 119 32.61 67.41 -14.04
C VAL A 119 31.13 67.15 -13.75
N GLY A 120 30.76 65.87 -13.62
CA GLY A 120 29.38 65.39 -13.54
C GLY A 120 28.68 65.18 -14.90
N GLY A 121 29.32 65.56 -16.00
CA GLY A 121 28.85 65.38 -17.37
C GLY A 121 28.97 63.93 -17.87
N ILE A 122 28.10 63.57 -18.82
CA ILE A 122 27.99 62.21 -19.36
C ILE A 122 28.93 62.04 -20.57
N VAL A 123 29.62 60.91 -20.62
CA VAL A 123 30.24 60.39 -21.85
C VAL A 123 29.11 59.84 -22.73
N SER A 124 28.76 60.58 -23.78
CA SER A 124 27.58 60.26 -24.57
C SER A 124 27.91 59.22 -25.64
N PHE A 125 27.74 57.92 -25.33
CA PHE A 125 27.86 56.83 -26.31
C PHE A 125 26.82 57.02 -27.41
N SER A 126 27.27 57.08 -28.67
CA SER A 126 26.47 57.51 -29.82
C SER A 126 26.20 56.39 -30.83
N ALA A 127 26.78 55.21 -30.62
CA ALA A 127 26.59 54.05 -31.48
C ALA A 127 26.44 52.76 -30.66
N VAL A 128 25.64 51.85 -31.19
CA VAL A 128 25.55 50.46 -30.74
C VAL A 128 26.43 49.64 -31.67
N ASP A 129 27.48 49.03 -31.13
CA ASP A 129 28.44 48.25 -31.91
C ASP A 129 28.01 46.78 -32.03
N ASN A 130 27.41 46.25 -30.96
CA ASN A 130 26.88 44.90 -30.90
C ASN A 130 25.75 44.85 -29.88
N ASN A 131 24.63 44.22 -30.21
CA ASN A 131 23.49 44.05 -29.33
C ASN A 131 22.89 42.65 -29.48
N SER A 132 22.73 41.96 -28.36
CA SER A 132 22.04 40.67 -28.27
C SER A 132 21.13 40.68 -27.04
N GLY A 133 19.92 40.13 -27.18
CA GLY A 133 18.90 40.15 -26.14
C GLY A 133 18.13 41.47 -26.06
N GLN A 134 17.29 41.60 -25.03
CA GLN A 134 16.35 42.73 -24.84
C GLN A 134 16.47 43.39 -23.46
N ASP A 135 17.36 42.88 -22.59
CA ASP A 135 17.45 43.33 -21.20
C ASP A 135 18.32 44.58 -21.02
N ILE A 136 19.04 45.00 -22.05
CA ILE A 136 19.97 46.12 -22.06
C ILE A 136 19.69 46.98 -23.30
N SER A 137 19.58 48.29 -23.13
CA SER A 137 19.44 49.22 -24.27
C SER A 137 20.28 50.48 -24.08
N LEU A 138 20.81 51.02 -25.17
CA LEU A 138 21.52 52.31 -25.21
C LEU A 138 20.65 53.36 -25.86
N ASN A 139 20.44 54.49 -25.19
CA ASN A 139 19.90 55.68 -25.80
C ASN A 139 21.06 56.46 -26.45
N THR A 140 21.22 56.34 -27.76
CA THR A 140 22.33 56.97 -28.52
C THR A 140 22.25 58.49 -28.59
N THR A 141 21.12 59.10 -28.20
CA THR A 141 20.97 60.57 -28.15
C THR A 141 21.58 61.17 -26.90
N ASN A 142 21.50 60.49 -25.75
CA ASN A 142 22.01 61.00 -24.47
C ASN A 142 23.13 60.13 -23.84
N GLY A 143 23.43 58.97 -24.42
CA GLY A 143 24.46 58.04 -23.96
C GLY A 143 24.10 57.23 -22.71
N LYS A 144 22.83 57.22 -22.30
CA LYS A 144 22.36 56.47 -21.12
C LYS A 144 22.03 55.03 -21.48
N ILE A 145 22.33 54.12 -20.57
CA ILE A 145 22.09 52.68 -20.71
C ILE A 145 20.96 52.27 -19.77
N THR A 146 19.94 51.59 -20.27
CA THR A 146 18.82 51.08 -19.46
C THR A 146 18.96 49.58 -19.28
N LEU A 147 18.84 49.13 -18.03
CA LEU A 147 18.87 47.73 -17.61
C LEU A 147 17.46 47.31 -17.15
N ALA A 148 16.97 46.18 -17.65
CA ALA A 148 15.73 45.58 -17.18
C ALA A 148 15.86 45.08 -15.72
N PRO A 149 14.77 45.03 -14.94
CA PRO A 149 14.82 44.46 -13.60
C PRO A 149 15.01 42.94 -13.60
N GLY A 150 15.56 42.41 -12.51
CA GLY A 150 15.54 40.98 -12.19
C GLY A 150 16.75 40.16 -12.68
N ASN A 151 17.63 40.74 -13.48
CA ASN A 151 18.90 40.12 -13.87
C ASN A 151 20.08 40.79 -13.15
N THR A 152 21.20 40.09 -13.02
CA THR A 152 22.47 40.67 -12.60
C THR A 152 23.29 41.01 -13.83
N TYR A 153 23.74 42.25 -13.92
CA TYR A 153 24.52 42.79 -15.02
C TYR A 153 25.93 43.10 -14.57
N ARG A 154 26.90 42.86 -15.45
CA ARG A 154 28.26 43.38 -15.36
C ARG A 154 28.44 44.42 -16.45
N LEU A 155 28.88 45.62 -16.09
CA LEU A 155 29.18 46.68 -17.03
C LEU A 155 30.62 47.12 -16.87
N ILE A 156 31.31 47.26 -18.00
CA ILE A 156 32.66 47.83 -18.07
C ILE A 156 32.68 48.98 -19.07
N ALA A 157 33.44 50.04 -18.76
CA ALA A 157 33.65 51.16 -19.68
C ALA A 157 35.10 51.60 -19.67
N ALA A 158 35.56 52.08 -20.83
CA ALA A 158 36.89 52.63 -21.01
C ALA A 158 36.84 53.93 -21.80
N VAL A 159 37.71 54.86 -21.41
CA VAL A 159 38.03 56.06 -22.19
C VAL A 159 39.48 55.87 -22.64
N PRO A 160 39.75 55.56 -23.92
CA PRO A 160 41.11 55.24 -24.34
C PRO A 160 42.08 56.44 -24.21
N ASN A 161 41.57 57.64 -24.46
CA ASN A 161 42.36 58.86 -24.52
C ASN A 161 41.54 60.08 -24.10
N PHE A 162 42.25 61.14 -23.72
CA PHE A 162 41.65 62.41 -23.35
C PHE A 162 42.59 63.59 -23.61
N ILE A 163 42.03 64.79 -23.69
CA ILE A 163 42.73 66.07 -23.56
C ILE A 163 42.16 66.79 -22.33
N GLY A 164 43.02 67.18 -21.41
CA GLY A 164 42.66 67.82 -20.15
C GLY A 164 43.56 67.34 -19.01
N SER A 165 43.24 67.71 -17.78
CA SER A 165 44.12 67.44 -16.64
C SER A 165 43.50 66.43 -15.67
N ARG A 166 44.10 65.24 -15.61
CA ARG A 166 43.83 64.18 -14.63
C ARG A 166 42.34 63.81 -14.46
N PRO A 167 41.67 63.36 -15.53
CA PRO A 167 40.28 62.92 -15.43
C PRO A 167 40.12 61.60 -14.67
N ALA A 168 39.01 61.51 -13.95
CA ALA A 168 38.48 60.26 -13.44
C ALA A 168 37.06 60.04 -14.01
N PHE A 169 36.74 58.82 -14.43
CA PHE A 169 35.40 58.45 -14.89
C PHE A 169 34.82 57.31 -14.07
N MET A 170 33.52 57.33 -13.84
CA MET A 170 32.82 56.34 -13.02
C MET A 170 31.38 56.14 -13.50
N TRP A 171 30.81 54.97 -13.21
CA TRP A 171 29.39 54.69 -13.45
C TRP A 171 28.50 55.48 -12.47
N TYR A 172 27.42 56.04 -12.99
CA TYR A 172 26.42 56.78 -12.24
C TYR A 172 25.04 56.17 -12.47
N ASN A 173 24.33 55.86 -11.39
CA ASN A 173 22.97 55.39 -11.42
C ASN A 173 22.03 56.61 -11.46
N GLU A 174 21.40 56.85 -12.61
CA GLU A 174 20.43 57.92 -12.81
C GLU A 174 19.15 57.67 -12.01
N THR A 175 18.77 56.40 -11.82
CA THR A 175 17.56 56.01 -11.08
C THR A 175 17.71 56.27 -9.58
N SER A 176 18.88 56.02 -8.99
CA SER A 176 19.15 56.25 -7.55
C SER A 176 19.96 57.52 -7.24
N SER A 177 20.37 58.27 -8.27
CA SER A 177 21.21 59.47 -8.14
C SER A 177 22.51 59.25 -7.34
N SER A 178 23.25 58.17 -7.65
CA SER A 178 24.49 57.82 -6.94
C SER A 178 25.58 57.28 -7.87
N TYR A 179 26.85 57.51 -7.52
CA TYR A 179 27.98 56.83 -8.17
C TYR A 179 28.08 55.37 -7.69
N ILE A 180 28.37 54.46 -8.62
CA ILE A 180 28.43 53.01 -8.38
C ILE A 180 29.65 52.40 -9.07
N GLY A 181 30.13 51.25 -8.57
CA GLY A 181 31.26 50.53 -9.16
C GLY A 181 32.63 51.12 -8.83
N SER A 182 33.60 50.88 -9.72
CA SER A 182 34.96 51.43 -9.64
C SER A 182 35.16 52.63 -10.58
N ALA A 183 36.04 53.55 -10.19
CA ALA A 183 36.45 54.66 -11.03
C ALA A 183 37.72 54.29 -11.80
N THR A 184 37.83 54.78 -13.04
CA THR A 184 39.09 54.78 -13.80
C THR A 184 39.72 56.15 -13.73
N ASN A 185 41.03 56.22 -13.53
CA ASN A 185 41.79 57.46 -13.38
C ASN A 185 42.91 57.48 -14.42
N ALA A 186 43.23 58.66 -14.93
CA ALA A 186 44.37 58.83 -15.83
C ALA A 186 45.25 60.02 -15.48
N TYR A 187 46.49 59.94 -15.95
CA TYR A 187 47.49 60.98 -15.81
C TYR A 187 47.91 61.47 -17.20
N SER A 188 48.03 62.79 -17.37
CA SER A 188 48.53 63.39 -18.61
C SER A 188 50.04 63.65 -18.44
N PRO A 189 50.92 63.24 -19.38
CA PRO A 189 52.37 63.37 -19.22
C PRO A 189 52.88 64.80 -19.03
N THR A 190 52.09 65.82 -19.38
CA THR A 190 52.48 67.23 -19.36
C THR A 190 51.74 68.09 -18.34
N ASP A 191 50.88 67.52 -17.49
CA ASP A 191 50.07 68.19 -16.44
C ASP A 191 49.28 69.47 -16.85
N GLY A 192 49.24 69.82 -18.14
CA GLY A 192 48.54 71.00 -18.68
C GLY A 192 47.25 70.68 -19.44
N ALA A 193 46.35 71.66 -19.52
CA ALA A 193 45.02 71.57 -20.15
C ALA A 193 45.00 71.13 -21.63
N SER A 194 46.17 71.09 -22.30
CA SER A 194 46.38 70.71 -23.69
C SER A 194 47.11 69.37 -23.89
N GLY A 195 47.50 68.67 -22.81
CA GLY A 195 48.21 67.40 -22.88
C GLY A 195 47.29 66.22 -23.20
N VAL A 196 47.64 65.44 -24.23
CA VAL A 196 47.01 64.16 -24.53
C VAL A 196 47.45 63.13 -23.49
N GLY A 197 46.50 62.49 -22.82
CA GLY A 197 46.76 61.42 -21.87
C GLY A 197 46.04 60.12 -22.21
N VAL A 198 46.46 59.04 -21.54
CA VAL A 198 45.96 57.67 -21.75
C VAL A 198 45.47 57.10 -20.41
N PHE A 199 44.39 56.33 -20.44
CA PHE A 199 43.92 55.59 -19.27
C PHE A 199 44.58 54.21 -19.19
N GLY A 200 45.01 53.83 -17.99
CA GLY A 200 45.60 52.51 -17.71
C GLY A 200 44.60 51.45 -17.22
N GLY A 201 43.31 51.78 -17.08
CA GLY A 201 42.31 50.89 -16.47
C GLY A 201 40.88 51.08 -16.97
N ILE A 202 40.03 50.11 -16.63
CA ILE A 202 38.60 50.05 -16.96
C ILE A 202 37.76 50.35 -15.72
N ALA A 203 36.63 51.04 -15.90
CA ALA A 203 35.64 51.23 -14.84
C ALA A 203 34.62 50.10 -14.90
N GLU A 204 34.35 49.44 -13.78
CA GLU A 204 33.52 48.23 -13.71
C GLU A 204 32.43 48.37 -12.64
N VAL A 205 31.24 47.85 -12.93
CA VAL A 205 30.17 47.69 -11.95
C VAL A 205 29.42 46.38 -12.17
N ILE A 206 29.05 45.72 -11.07
CA ILE A 206 28.11 44.60 -11.07
C ILE A 206 26.86 45.05 -10.32
N ILE A 207 25.69 44.93 -10.93
CA ILE A 207 24.43 45.41 -10.34
C ILE A 207 23.26 44.46 -10.67
N THR A 208 22.40 44.22 -9.69
CA THR A 208 21.13 43.50 -9.85
C THR A 208 19.97 44.47 -9.63
N PRO A 209 19.52 45.19 -10.66
CA PRO A 209 18.40 46.12 -10.54
C PRO A 209 17.10 45.39 -10.23
N ASN A 210 16.34 45.90 -9.25
CA ASN A 210 15.00 45.43 -8.90
C ASN A 210 13.88 46.21 -9.62
N VAL A 211 14.23 47.30 -10.29
CA VAL A 211 13.39 48.12 -11.16
C VAL A 211 14.17 48.45 -12.44
N SER A 212 13.48 48.89 -13.50
CA SER A 212 14.18 49.41 -14.69
C SER A 212 15.17 50.52 -14.28
N THR A 213 16.47 50.27 -14.49
CA THR A 213 17.54 51.09 -13.95
C THR A 213 18.32 51.74 -15.08
N VAL A 214 18.48 53.06 -15.02
CA VAL A 214 19.20 53.84 -16.03
C VAL A 214 20.56 54.22 -15.49
N LEU A 215 21.61 53.89 -16.23
CA LEU A 215 23.01 54.20 -15.92
C LEU A 215 23.59 55.19 -16.93
N SER A 216 24.57 55.96 -16.49
CA SER A 216 25.44 56.75 -17.37
C SER A 216 26.89 56.63 -16.93
N PHE A 217 27.81 56.82 -17.88
CA PHE A 217 29.23 56.90 -17.58
C PHE A 217 29.64 58.37 -17.53
N ARG A 218 30.16 58.84 -16.39
CA ARG A 218 30.33 60.28 -16.12
C ARG A 218 31.76 60.64 -15.75
N LEU A 219 32.14 61.87 -16.08
CA LEU A 219 33.36 62.48 -15.56
C LEU A 219 33.18 62.76 -14.07
N LEU A 220 33.86 62.01 -13.22
CA LEU A 220 33.84 62.15 -11.77
C LEU A 220 34.65 63.35 -11.30
N SER A 221 35.83 63.58 -11.89
CA SER A 221 36.72 64.70 -11.54
C SER A 221 37.66 65.06 -12.68
N SER A 222 38.14 66.31 -12.72
CA SER A 222 39.24 66.78 -13.57
C SER A 222 39.99 67.89 -12.82
N LEU A 223 41.30 67.78 -12.67
CA LEU A 223 42.11 68.77 -11.94
C LEU A 223 42.23 70.04 -12.80
N SER A 224 41.99 71.23 -12.24
CA SER A 224 42.19 72.57 -12.85
C SER A 224 41.38 72.97 -14.10
N SER A 225 40.97 72.05 -14.98
CA SER A 225 40.27 72.38 -16.24
C SER A 225 38.74 72.41 -16.14
N GLY A 226 38.15 71.79 -15.11
CA GLY A 226 36.70 71.64 -14.93
C GLY A 226 35.97 70.82 -16.02
N SER A 227 36.66 70.51 -17.13
CA SER A 227 36.16 69.72 -18.25
C SER A 227 37.28 68.98 -18.98
N VAL A 228 36.93 67.94 -19.74
CA VAL A 228 37.84 67.19 -20.61
C VAL A 228 37.24 66.89 -21.97
N THR A 229 38.12 66.70 -22.96
CA THR A 229 37.75 66.24 -24.31
C THR A 229 38.16 64.78 -24.47
N VAL A 230 37.31 63.92 -25.05
CA VAL A 230 37.57 62.48 -25.23
C VAL A 230 37.33 62.01 -26.67
N GLY A 231 38.18 61.09 -27.15
CA GLY A 231 38.03 60.42 -28.44
C GLY A 231 38.52 61.22 -29.67
N GLY A 232 38.91 60.51 -30.74
CA GLY A 232 39.23 61.10 -32.05
C GLY A 232 40.61 61.77 -32.17
N LEU A 233 41.58 61.34 -31.35
CA LEU A 233 42.94 61.87 -31.36
C LEU A 233 43.82 61.24 -32.46
N THR A 234 44.65 62.06 -33.11
CA THR A 234 45.48 61.70 -34.28
C THR A 234 46.79 60.98 -33.94
N ASP A 235 47.19 60.94 -32.67
CA ASP A 235 48.45 60.33 -32.21
C ASP A 235 48.38 58.79 -32.11
N PHE A 236 47.19 58.21 -32.27
CA PHE A 236 46.97 56.77 -32.29
C PHE A 236 46.72 56.29 -33.73
N SER A 237 47.49 55.29 -34.17
CA SER A 237 47.58 54.83 -35.57
C SER A 237 46.34 54.12 -36.12
N THR A 238 45.23 54.06 -35.37
CA THR A 238 43.98 53.43 -35.81
C THR A 238 42.83 54.41 -35.64
N THR A 239 42.17 54.74 -36.75
CA THR A 239 40.82 55.32 -36.79
C THR A 239 39.94 54.56 -35.79
N GLY A 240 39.54 55.16 -34.66
CA GLY A 240 38.58 54.52 -33.74
C GLY A 240 38.89 54.47 -32.24
N SER A 241 39.93 55.15 -31.72
CA SER A 241 40.12 55.23 -30.25
C SER A 241 39.11 56.18 -29.59
N TYR A 242 37.88 55.71 -29.40
CA TYR A 242 36.77 56.42 -28.77
C TYR A 242 36.32 55.72 -27.49
N PRO A 243 35.68 56.43 -26.54
CA PRO A 243 35.06 55.80 -25.39
C PRO A 243 34.09 54.68 -25.79
N TRP A 244 34.16 53.57 -25.06
CA TRP A 244 33.29 52.43 -25.27
C TRP A 244 32.84 51.82 -23.93
N PHE A 245 31.75 51.06 -23.97
CA PHE A 245 31.29 50.22 -22.88
C PHE A 245 30.86 48.84 -23.38
N GLU A 246 30.87 47.89 -22.46
CA GLU A 246 30.24 46.58 -22.60
C GLU A 246 29.34 46.35 -21.39
N ALA A 247 28.17 45.77 -21.62
CA ALA A 247 27.22 45.39 -20.58
C ALA A 247 26.73 43.97 -20.88
N GLU A 248 26.80 43.08 -19.91
CA GLU A 248 26.42 41.68 -20.06
C GLU A 248 25.56 41.20 -18.89
N VAL A 249 24.55 40.38 -19.16
CA VAL A 249 23.83 39.64 -18.12
C VAL A 249 24.71 38.48 -17.65
N ILE A 250 25.16 38.52 -16.40
CA ILE A 250 26.00 37.46 -15.81
C ILE A 250 25.18 36.45 -14.99
N SER A 251 23.94 36.78 -14.63
CA SER A 251 22.99 35.81 -14.07
C SER A 251 21.55 36.29 -14.28
N GLY A 252 20.64 35.40 -14.65
CA GLY A 252 19.20 35.69 -14.72
C GLY A 252 18.41 35.09 -13.56
N ASN A 253 17.17 35.56 -13.37
CA ASN A 253 16.22 34.98 -12.44
C ASN A 253 15.63 33.66 -12.99
N ALA A 254 16.47 32.66 -13.27
CA ALA A 254 15.99 31.29 -13.20
C ALA A 254 15.66 31.04 -11.72
N PRO A 255 14.51 30.49 -11.35
CA PRO A 255 14.15 30.27 -9.95
C PRO A 255 15.09 29.21 -9.35
N VAL A 256 16.25 29.64 -8.86
CA VAL A 256 16.98 28.94 -7.81
C VAL A 256 16.22 29.25 -6.55
N THR A 257 15.13 28.51 -6.34
CA THR A 257 14.34 28.60 -5.11
C THR A 257 15.24 28.26 -3.93
N GLY A 258 15.49 29.26 -3.07
CA GLY A 258 16.03 29.06 -1.73
C GLY A 258 17.54 29.19 -1.51
N GLN A 259 18.36 29.58 -2.50
CA GLN A 259 19.78 29.91 -2.24
C GLN A 259 20.04 31.41 -2.40
N SER A 260 20.26 32.10 -1.27
CA SER A 260 20.84 33.46 -1.28
C SER A 260 22.32 33.36 -1.64
N VAL A 261 22.76 34.16 -2.62
CA VAL A 261 24.19 34.37 -2.88
C VAL A 261 24.72 35.36 -1.84
N ASP A 262 25.67 34.92 -1.02
CA ASP A 262 26.29 35.79 -0.02
C ASP A 262 27.34 36.71 -0.69
N TYR A 263 27.28 38.02 -0.48
CA TYR A 263 28.28 38.97 -0.96
C TYR A 263 28.44 40.17 -0.02
N ILE A 264 29.60 40.81 -0.04
CA ILE A 264 29.89 42.05 0.68
C ILE A 264 30.98 42.86 -0.01
N GLN A 265 30.74 44.15 -0.16
CA GLN A 265 31.75 45.15 -0.45
C GLN A 265 32.01 45.96 0.82
N ALA A 266 33.27 46.14 1.19
CA ALA A 266 33.67 46.82 2.41
C ALA A 266 34.76 47.87 2.18
N SER A 267 34.75 48.90 3.03
CA SER A 267 35.71 50.00 3.02
C SER A 267 35.96 50.51 4.45
N LEU A 268 36.86 51.49 4.58
CA LEU A 268 37.13 52.16 5.86
C LEU A 268 36.26 53.41 6.00
N SER A 269 35.81 53.73 7.22
CA SER A 269 35.14 55.00 7.52
C SER A 269 36.13 56.14 7.84
N ALA A 270 37.37 55.80 8.17
CA ALA A 270 38.45 56.74 8.48
C ALA A 270 39.82 56.09 8.19
N ASN A 271 40.86 56.91 8.03
CA ASN A 271 42.22 56.44 7.77
C ASN A 271 42.76 55.63 8.95
N GLN A 272 43.52 54.57 8.66
CA GLN A 272 44.18 53.72 9.65
C GLN A 272 45.70 53.78 9.47
N THR A 273 46.44 53.85 10.57
CA THR A 273 47.91 53.88 10.54
C THR A 273 48.49 52.66 11.22
N TYR A 274 49.41 51.98 10.56
CA TYR A 274 50.06 50.76 11.00
C TYR A 274 51.57 51.00 11.09
N THR A 275 52.14 50.77 12.28
CA THR A 275 53.60 50.78 12.54
C THR A 275 54.16 49.37 12.77
N ALA A 276 53.29 48.36 12.74
CA ALA A 276 53.59 46.93 12.83
C ALA A 276 52.58 46.13 12.00
N VAL A 277 52.85 44.84 11.79
CA VAL A 277 51.93 43.91 11.10
C VAL A 277 50.58 43.82 11.82
N GLY A 278 49.48 43.78 11.07
CA GLY A 278 48.14 43.86 11.63
C GLY A 278 47.02 43.66 10.62
N ASN A 279 45.80 43.40 11.11
CA ASN A 279 44.61 43.24 10.29
C ASN A 279 44.03 44.61 9.92
N ILE A 280 43.54 44.72 8.69
CA ILE A 280 42.78 45.88 8.23
C ILE A 280 41.39 45.85 8.86
N ASN A 281 41.02 46.92 9.55
CA ASN A 281 39.77 46.97 10.29
C ASN A 281 38.67 47.58 9.41
N PHE A 282 38.14 46.79 8.47
CA PHE A 282 36.96 47.19 7.69
C PHE A 282 35.77 47.45 8.62
N ASN A 283 35.06 48.55 8.40
CA ASN A 283 33.97 48.98 9.28
C ASN A 283 32.79 49.66 8.54
N THR A 284 32.91 49.85 7.23
CA THR A 284 31.82 50.25 6.35
C THR A 284 31.56 49.12 5.36
N SER A 285 30.30 48.74 5.13
CA SER A 285 29.99 47.68 4.16
C SER A 285 28.61 47.79 3.53
N SER A 286 28.48 47.25 2.32
CA SER A 286 27.22 47.02 1.61
C SER A 286 27.20 45.59 1.09
N GLY A 287 26.13 44.83 1.34
CA GLY A 287 26.01 43.44 0.94
C GLY A 287 24.95 42.66 1.71
N THR A 288 24.85 41.36 1.40
CA THR A 288 23.89 40.41 2.01
C THR A 288 24.60 39.10 2.33
N GLY A 289 24.31 38.51 3.50
CA GLY A 289 24.76 37.15 3.86
C GLY A 289 26.17 37.03 4.47
N ILE A 290 27.05 38.02 4.26
CA ILE A 290 28.38 38.10 4.90
C ILE A 290 28.39 39.28 5.86
N THR A 291 28.80 39.06 7.11
CA THR A 291 28.88 40.11 8.14
C THR A 291 30.32 40.41 8.52
N ILE A 292 30.58 41.66 8.91
CA ILE A 292 31.88 42.08 9.44
C ILE A 292 31.85 42.01 10.97
N THR A 293 32.90 41.46 11.57
CA THR A 293 33.12 41.48 13.02
C THR A 293 34.58 41.78 13.30
N SER A 294 34.83 42.88 14.01
CA SER A 294 36.20 43.33 14.36
C SER A 294 37.13 43.45 13.14
N GLY A 295 36.63 43.95 12.01
CA GLY A 295 37.41 44.11 10.78
C GLY A 295 37.47 42.89 9.85
N GLY A 296 37.08 41.70 10.33
CA GLY A 296 37.09 40.45 9.56
C GLY A 296 35.71 40.05 9.03
N PHE A 297 35.69 39.18 8.04
CA PHE A 297 34.49 38.74 7.33
C PHE A 297 34.10 37.32 7.76
N ASN A 298 32.85 37.14 8.19
CA ASN A 298 32.34 35.84 8.64
C ASN A 298 31.84 35.02 7.43
N LEU A 299 32.53 33.91 7.13
CA LEU A 299 32.22 32.99 6.04
C LEU A 299 31.57 31.70 6.58
N LYS A 300 30.63 31.15 5.82
CA LYS A 300 29.94 29.90 6.18
C LYS A 300 30.66 28.68 5.61
N ALA A 301 30.65 27.58 6.36
CA ALA A 301 31.19 26.30 5.94
C ALA A 301 30.61 25.84 4.59
N ASN A 302 31.42 25.17 3.77
CA ASN A 302 31.04 24.50 2.51
C ASN A 302 30.49 25.43 1.41
N LYS A 303 30.68 26.75 1.56
CA LYS A 303 30.47 27.73 0.50
C LYS A 303 31.82 28.17 -0.06
N THR A 304 31.94 28.25 -1.38
CA THR A 304 33.16 28.74 -2.02
C THR A 304 33.05 30.25 -2.22
N TYR A 305 34.00 31.00 -1.67
CA TYR A 305 34.06 32.46 -1.78
C TYR A 305 35.27 32.90 -2.59
N LYS A 306 35.09 33.95 -3.40
CA LYS A 306 36.19 34.77 -3.94
C LYS A 306 36.40 35.95 -3.00
N LEU A 307 37.58 36.05 -2.40
CA LEU A 307 38.00 37.18 -1.55
C LEU A 307 38.94 38.06 -2.37
N GLU A 308 38.64 39.34 -2.54
CA GLU A 308 39.44 40.30 -3.31
C GLU A 308 39.55 41.62 -2.55
N ALA A 309 40.76 42.17 -2.37
CA ALA A 309 40.94 43.44 -1.69
C ALA A 309 42.22 44.18 -2.12
N ALA A 310 42.24 45.48 -1.88
CA ALA A 310 43.41 46.33 -2.04
C ALA A 310 43.52 47.34 -0.89
N ILE A 311 44.75 47.64 -0.47
CA ILE A 311 45.04 48.70 0.50
C ILE A 311 45.44 49.95 -0.27
N GLY A 312 44.49 50.89 -0.42
CA GLY A 312 44.78 52.23 -0.91
C GLY A 312 45.39 53.07 0.20
N GLY A 313 46.65 53.49 0.02
CA GLY A 313 47.46 53.99 1.12
C GLY A 313 48.90 54.32 0.76
N THR A 314 49.64 54.90 1.71
CA THR A 314 51.06 55.26 1.58
C THR A 314 51.91 54.49 2.58
N SER A 315 53.13 54.11 2.20
CA SER A 315 54.08 53.45 3.11
C SER A 315 55.40 54.22 3.18
N GLY A 316 55.94 54.39 4.39
CA GLY A 316 57.30 54.92 4.62
C GLY A 316 58.42 53.95 4.20
N GLY A 317 58.08 52.70 3.90
CA GLY A 317 58.94 51.63 3.40
C GLY A 317 58.14 50.64 2.52
N TYR A 318 58.05 49.37 2.89
CA TYR A 318 57.30 48.34 2.13
C TYR A 318 56.25 47.69 3.02
N ALA A 319 55.04 47.47 2.52
CA ALA A 319 53.99 46.70 3.19
C ALA A 319 53.48 45.61 2.27
N TYR A 320 53.47 44.35 2.72
CA TYR A 320 52.86 43.22 2.01
C TYR A 320 51.63 42.75 2.77
N TYR A 321 50.57 42.48 2.04
CA TYR A 321 49.28 42.08 2.59
C TYR A 321 48.64 40.94 1.83
N GLY A 322 47.82 40.16 2.54
CA GLY A 322 47.15 38.99 2.01
C GLY A 322 45.96 38.59 2.89
N TRP A 323 45.18 37.63 2.40
CA TRP A 323 44.05 37.09 3.17
C TRP A 323 44.54 36.05 4.17
N VAL A 324 44.10 36.15 5.42
CA VAL A 324 44.44 35.23 6.51
C VAL A 324 43.20 34.64 7.16
N ASP A 325 43.36 33.46 7.76
CA ASP A 325 42.36 32.85 8.64
C ASP A 325 42.28 33.58 10.01
N ASN A 326 41.37 33.12 10.87
CA ASN A 326 41.17 33.68 12.21
C ASN A 326 42.39 33.48 13.15
N SER A 327 43.34 32.62 12.78
CA SER A 327 44.60 32.38 13.50
C SER A 327 45.76 33.20 12.91
N ASN A 328 45.49 34.08 11.95
CA ASN A 328 46.45 34.90 11.20
C ASN A 328 47.38 34.12 10.26
N ASN A 329 47.05 32.89 9.87
CA ASN A 329 47.78 32.17 8.83
C ASN A 329 47.30 32.61 7.45
N LEU A 330 48.22 32.81 6.50
CA LEU A 330 47.87 33.11 5.11
C LEU A 330 47.02 31.98 4.50
N LEU A 331 45.91 32.36 3.86
CA LEU A 331 45.06 31.42 3.15
C LEU A 331 45.83 30.85 1.93
N PRO A 332 45.82 29.52 1.73
CA PRO A 332 46.60 28.88 0.68
C PRO A 332 46.12 29.30 -0.72
N GLY A 333 47.07 29.47 -1.65
CA GLY A 333 46.79 29.83 -3.03
C GLY A 333 46.39 31.30 -3.27
N GLY A 334 46.46 32.16 -2.24
CA GLY A 334 46.16 33.59 -2.37
C GLY A 334 47.30 34.40 -2.99
N SER A 335 46.97 35.43 -3.77
CA SER A 335 47.93 36.45 -4.21
C SER A 335 48.27 37.42 -3.07
N THR A 336 49.48 37.98 -3.15
CA THR A 336 49.95 39.02 -2.23
C THR A 336 49.79 40.39 -2.88
N GLY A 337 49.21 41.33 -2.15
CA GLY A 337 49.28 42.75 -2.51
C GLY A 337 50.49 43.43 -1.85
N ALA A 338 50.98 44.49 -2.48
CA ALA A 338 52.10 45.27 -1.97
C ALA A 338 51.79 46.77 -2.00
N VAL A 339 52.29 47.49 -1.00
CA VAL A 339 52.38 48.96 -0.97
C VAL A 339 53.86 49.31 -0.80
N MET A 340 54.45 49.97 -1.79
CA MET A 340 55.88 50.32 -1.77
C MET A 340 56.09 51.80 -1.46
N LYS A 341 57.32 52.16 -1.06
CA LYS A 341 57.72 53.56 -0.87
C LYS A 341 57.85 54.24 -2.22
N ALA A 342 57.06 55.29 -2.44
CA ALA A 342 57.25 56.19 -3.56
C ALA A 342 58.49 57.08 -3.30
N GLY A 343 59.34 57.26 -4.32
CA GLY A 343 60.45 58.21 -4.29
C GLY A 343 59.95 59.62 -3.96
N GLN A 344 60.79 60.41 -3.29
CA GLN A 344 60.49 61.74 -2.77
C GLN A 344 59.86 62.62 -3.86
N VAL A 345 58.51 62.77 -3.85
CA VAL A 345 57.74 64.02 -4.03
C VAL A 345 56.20 63.74 -4.04
N PHE A 346 55.70 62.56 -4.42
CA PHE A 346 54.27 62.19 -4.24
C PHE A 346 54.07 60.71 -3.91
N SER A 347 52.97 60.39 -3.21
CA SER A 347 52.94 59.34 -2.18
C SER A 347 52.39 57.95 -2.55
N ASP A 348 51.81 57.73 -3.72
CA ASP A 348 51.09 56.46 -3.98
C ASP A 348 51.87 55.54 -4.92
N ALA A 349 52.21 54.34 -4.43
CA ALA A 349 52.85 53.26 -5.19
C ALA A 349 51.82 52.41 -5.95
N PRO A 350 52.25 51.61 -6.96
CA PRO A 350 51.38 50.64 -7.62
C PRO A 350 50.74 49.70 -6.59
N GLN A 351 49.41 49.58 -6.61
CA GLN A 351 48.65 48.76 -5.67
C GLN A 351 48.24 47.45 -6.33
N ASP A 352 48.91 46.36 -5.95
CA ASP A 352 48.51 45.02 -6.35
C ASP A 352 47.37 44.49 -5.46
N LYS A 353 46.46 43.72 -6.05
CA LYS A 353 45.31 43.14 -5.34
C LYS A 353 45.68 41.83 -4.63
N ALA A 354 45.16 41.64 -3.42
CA ALA A 354 45.15 40.35 -2.74
C ALA A 354 43.86 39.59 -3.09
N VAL A 355 43.99 38.45 -3.76
CA VAL A 355 42.88 37.61 -4.25
C VAL A 355 43.07 36.18 -3.79
N VAL A 356 42.03 35.54 -3.26
CA VAL A 356 42.03 34.10 -2.98
C VAL A 356 40.63 33.49 -3.18
N TYR A 357 40.59 32.24 -3.61
CA TYR A 357 39.38 31.42 -3.64
C TYR A 357 39.40 30.47 -2.45
N TYR A 358 38.40 30.55 -1.58
CA TYR A 358 38.42 29.86 -0.30
C TYR A 358 37.09 29.17 -0.01
N THR A 359 37.16 27.88 0.31
CA THR A 359 36.02 27.08 0.78
C THR A 359 36.32 26.62 2.21
N PRO A 360 35.80 27.32 3.23
CA PRO A 360 36.03 26.92 4.61
C PRO A 360 35.27 25.62 4.92
N THR A 361 35.88 24.71 5.67
CA THR A 361 35.25 23.45 6.12
C THR A 361 34.36 23.64 7.37
N VAL A 362 34.54 24.76 8.07
CA VAL A 362 33.77 25.18 9.24
C VAL A 362 33.47 26.67 9.13
N ASP A 363 32.41 27.16 9.79
CA ASP A 363 32.15 28.60 9.87
C ASP A 363 33.39 29.31 10.44
N THR A 364 33.91 30.29 9.72
CA THR A 364 35.20 30.91 10.05
C THR A 364 35.19 32.39 9.73
N ARG A 365 36.16 33.10 10.29
CA ARG A 365 36.39 34.52 10.02
C ARG A 365 37.72 34.69 9.29
N VAL A 366 37.70 35.50 8.24
CA VAL A 366 38.90 35.82 7.46
C VAL A 366 39.20 37.31 7.52
N PHE A 367 40.46 37.68 7.42
CA PHE A 367 40.91 39.07 7.48
C PHE A 367 41.83 39.38 6.31
N LEU A 368 41.81 40.63 5.86
CA LEU A 368 42.92 41.19 5.12
C LEU A 368 43.99 41.62 6.12
N ARG A 369 45.21 41.08 6.01
CA ARG A 369 46.30 41.33 6.96
C ARG A 369 47.53 41.83 6.26
N VAL A 370 48.10 42.91 6.79
CA VAL A 370 49.48 43.31 6.52
C VAL A 370 50.38 42.37 7.31
N TYR A 371 51.08 41.47 6.63
CA TYR A 371 51.88 40.42 7.27
C TYR A 371 53.39 40.68 7.20
N SER A 372 53.82 41.68 6.43
CA SER A 372 55.19 42.20 6.44
C SER A 372 55.16 43.72 6.25
N LEU A 373 55.91 44.46 7.07
CA LEU A 373 55.94 45.92 7.05
C LEU A 373 57.33 46.45 7.39
N SER A 374 57.84 47.40 6.60
CA SER A 374 58.94 48.28 6.94
C SER A 374 58.49 49.75 6.87
N GLY A 375 58.71 50.50 7.95
CA GLY A 375 58.18 51.86 8.10
C GLY A 375 56.72 51.91 8.56
N THR A 376 56.03 53.02 8.25
CA THR A 376 54.63 53.25 8.63
C THR A 376 53.73 53.16 7.40
N LEU A 377 52.68 52.35 7.47
CA LEU A 377 51.62 52.27 6.44
C LEU A 377 50.40 53.10 6.88
N ALA A 378 49.88 53.94 5.99
CA ALA A 378 48.59 54.61 6.16
C ALA A 378 47.59 54.05 5.15
N ALA A 379 46.58 53.32 5.61
CA ALA A 379 45.45 52.84 4.81
C ALA A 379 44.33 53.88 4.81
N TYR A 380 43.89 54.34 3.65
CA TYR A 380 42.95 55.44 3.52
C TYR A 380 41.50 55.01 3.33
N ALA A 381 40.59 55.78 3.93
CA ALA A 381 39.16 55.69 3.67
C ALA A 381 38.78 56.29 2.30
N PRO A 382 37.64 55.89 1.70
CA PRO A 382 37.11 56.54 0.51
C PRO A 382 36.91 58.05 0.75
N SER A 383 37.42 58.89 -0.17
CA SER A 383 37.35 60.35 -0.07
C SER A 383 36.93 60.95 -1.40
N ILE A 384 36.12 62.01 -1.34
CA ILE A 384 35.75 62.86 -2.49
C ILE A 384 36.83 63.91 -2.85
N SER A 385 37.86 64.06 -2.01
CA SER A 385 39.01 64.93 -2.23
C SER A 385 40.19 64.11 -2.77
N VAL A 386 40.53 64.35 -4.04
CA VAL A 386 41.34 63.52 -4.93
C VAL A 386 42.85 63.60 -4.68
N ASN A 387 43.40 62.78 -3.78
CA ASN A 387 44.86 62.57 -3.75
C ASN A 387 45.30 61.12 -3.51
N TYR A 388 44.41 60.19 -3.13
CA TYR A 388 44.83 58.86 -2.71
C TYR A 388 43.86 57.75 -3.15
N SER A 389 44.37 56.54 -3.41
CA SER A 389 43.50 55.37 -3.56
C SER A 389 42.90 54.94 -2.22
N SER A 390 41.68 54.39 -2.22
CA SER A 390 41.00 53.95 -1.01
C SER A 390 41.23 52.47 -0.71
N THR A 391 41.20 52.09 0.56
CA THR A 391 41.23 50.70 1.01
C THR A 391 39.85 50.07 0.90
N TRP A 392 39.76 48.93 0.20
CA TRP A 392 38.50 48.24 -0.07
C TRP A 392 38.66 46.72 -0.10
N ALA A 393 37.56 46.01 0.11
CA ALA A 393 37.43 44.57 -0.07
C ALA A 393 36.10 44.21 -0.73
N ASN A 394 36.08 43.16 -1.54
CA ASN A 394 34.92 42.55 -2.16
C ASN A 394 34.97 41.04 -1.94
N ILE A 395 33.92 40.48 -1.36
CA ILE A 395 33.78 39.04 -1.14
C ILE A 395 32.46 38.58 -1.75
N GLN A 396 32.53 37.51 -2.54
CA GLN A 396 31.37 36.94 -3.19
C GLN A 396 31.38 35.42 -3.07
N GLN A 397 30.23 34.84 -2.70
CA GLN A 397 29.99 33.41 -2.87
C GLN A 397 29.90 33.09 -4.36
N ILE A 398 30.82 32.26 -4.85
CA ILE A 398 30.92 31.85 -6.25
C ILE A 398 30.58 30.36 -6.46
N GLY A 399 30.31 29.63 -5.37
CA GLY A 399 29.89 28.24 -5.40
C GLY A 399 29.31 27.79 -4.07
N SER A 400 28.51 26.73 -4.11
CA SER A 400 28.18 25.89 -2.96
C SER A 400 28.48 24.44 -3.36
N SER A 401 28.91 23.59 -2.43
CA SER A 401 28.83 22.15 -2.66
C SER A 401 27.34 21.80 -2.77
N ALA A 402 26.85 21.69 -4.00
CA ALA A 402 25.45 21.45 -4.30
C ALA A 402 25.02 20.07 -3.77
N ILE A 403 24.47 20.04 -2.56
CA ILE A 403 23.51 19.01 -2.19
C ILE A 403 22.14 19.64 -2.40
N VAL A 404 21.62 19.48 -3.61
CA VAL A 404 20.16 19.52 -3.82
C VAL A 404 19.64 18.31 -3.06
N ASN A 405 19.14 18.52 -1.85
CA ASN A 405 18.33 17.51 -1.21
C ASN A 405 17.07 17.37 -2.09
N PRO A 406 16.81 16.22 -2.76
CA PRO A 406 15.68 16.08 -3.69
C PRO A 406 14.30 16.19 -3.01
N TRP A 407 14.28 16.32 -1.69
CA TRP A 407 13.07 16.48 -0.89
C TRP A 407 12.85 17.97 -0.59
N ILE A 408 11.97 18.60 -1.35
CA ILE A 408 11.54 19.99 -1.14
C ILE A 408 10.95 20.11 0.27
N LEU A 409 11.61 20.88 1.13
CA LEU A 409 11.14 21.22 2.48
C LEU A 409 10.12 22.36 2.39
N SER A 410 8.95 22.10 1.82
CA SER A 410 7.77 22.93 2.07
C SER A 410 6.58 22.08 2.52
N GLY A 411 6.12 22.33 3.73
CA GLY A 411 4.95 21.68 4.34
C GLY A 411 5.23 20.35 5.07
N THR A 412 4.17 19.77 5.64
CA THR A 412 4.14 18.56 6.47
C THR A 412 4.37 17.24 5.70
N ASN A 413 4.67 17.27 4.41
CA ASN A 413 4.37 16.14 3.53
C ASN A 413 5.55 15.19 3.25
N THR A 414 6.81 15.58 3.46
CA THR A 414 7.97 14.68 3.27
C THR A 414 9.17 15.10 4.12
N TYR A 415 9.71 14.17 4.92
CA TYR A 415 10.81 14.41 5.87
C TYR A 415 11.90 13.34 5.78
N ASN A 416 13.18 13.76 5.76
CA ASN A 416 14.34 12.88 5.86
C ASN A 416 15.41 13.55 6.74
N LEU A 417 15.55 13.08 7.99
CA LEU A 417 16.67 13.41 8.86
C LEU A 417 17.67 12.26 8.89
N SER A 418 18.37 12.02 7.79
CA SER A 418 19.53 11.12 7.72
C SER A 418 19.27 9.60 7.87
N GLY A 419 18.05 9.10 7.58
CA GLY A 419 17.84 7.64 7.43
C GLY A 419 16.40 7.16 7.28
N ASN A 420 15.47 7.68 8.10
CA ASN A 420 14.06 7.33 8.04
C ASN A 420 13.28 8.36 7.21
N VAL A 421 12.38 7.87 6.35
CA VAL A 421 11.54 8.69 5.49
C VAL A 421 10.15 8.79 6.11
N GLY A 422 9.72 10.01 6.40
CA GLY A 422 8.37 10.33 6.86
C GLY A 422 7.52 10.92 5.74
N ILE A 423 6.31 10.40 5.53
CA ILE A 423 5.27 11.02 4.66
C ILE A 423 4.12 11.41 5.58
N GLY A 424 3.82 12.72 5.70
CA GLY A 424 2.84 13.22 6.67
C GLY A 424 3.29 13.08 8.13
N ASN A 425 4.54 12.66 8.38
CA ASN A 425 5.13 12.47 9.70
C ASN A 425 6.49 13.19 9.78
N THR A 426 6.63 14.12 10.71
CA THR A 426 7.89 14.86 10.95
C THR A 426 8.82 14.14 11.94
N ALA A 427 8.37 13.03 12.55
CA ALA A 427 9.15 12.17 13.43
C ALA A 427 8.99 10.69 13.03
N PRO A 428 9.46 10.29 11.83
CA PRO A 428 9.31 8.93 11.37
C PRO A 428 10.04 7.94 12.29
N THR A 429 9.27 7.00 12.85
CA THR A 429 9.74 5.98 13.80
C THR A 429 10.33 4.74 13.12
N THR A 430 10.13 4.62 11.80
CA THR A 430 10.61 3.52 10.96
C THR A 430 11.13 4.04 9.63
N THR A 431 11.82 3.19 8.86
CA THR A 431 12.49 3.56 7.59
C THR A 431 11.55 4.20 6.58
N LEU A 432 10.30 3.75 6.52
CA LEU A 432 9.22 4.40 5.79
C LEU A 432 8.00 4.51 6.71
N ASP A 433 7.76 5.71 7.23
CA ASP A 433 6.66 6.01 8.15
C ASP A 433 5.67 6.93 7.44
N VAL A 434 4.50 6.39 7.10
CA VAL A 434 3.44 7.12 6.39
C VAL A 434 2.30 7.36 7.36
N THR A 435 2.13 8.61 7.79
CA THR A 435 0.91 9.04 8.47
C THR A 435 -0.15 9.29 7.42
N GLY A 436 -1.05 8.33 7.22
CA GLY A 436 -2.14 8.39 6.24
C GLY A 436 -2.25 7.15 5.36
N THR A 437 -2.68 7.32 4.11
CA THR A 437 -2.87 6.23 3.14
C THR A 437 -1.69 6.12 2.17
N GLY A 438 -1.22 4.90 1.92
CA GLY A 438 -0.19 4.59 0.92
C GLY A 438 -0.77 3.85 -0.28
N LYS A 439 -0.38 4.24 -1.50
CA LYS A 439 -0.69 3.51 -2.74
C LYS A 439 0.60 3.04 -3.40
N PHE A 440 0.75 1.74 -3.58
CA PHE A 440 1.82 1.14 -4.38
C PHE A 440 1.28 0.86 -5.80
N SER A 441 1.96 1.33 -6.83
CA SER A 441 1.56 1.14 -8.24
C SER A 441 1.76 -0.28 -8.75
N ALA A 442 2.44 -1.11 -7.96
CA ALA A 442 2.73 -2.52 -8.23
C ALA A 442 2.62 -3.33 -6.91
N SER A 443 3.22 -4.52 -6.88
CA SER A 443 3.22 -5.39 -5.70
C SER A 443 4.04 -4.80 -4.55
N LEU A 444 3.51 -4.85 -3.33
CA LEU A 444 4.29 -4.70 -2.11
C LEU A 444 5.04 -6.02 -1.87
N ILE A 445 6.29 -6.09 -2.33
CA ILE A 445 7.13 -7.28 -2.15
C ILE A 445 7.82 -7.18 -0.78
N ASN A 446 7.52 -8.12 0.10
CA ASN A 446 8.24 -8.29 1.34
C ASN A 446 9.37 -9.31 1.16
N ALA A 447 10.62 -8.87 1.31
CA ALA A 447 11.79 -9.76 1.25
C ALA A 447 12.05 -10.50 2.58
N GLY A 448 11.25 -10.26 3.62
CA GLY A 448 11.35 -10.91 4.93
C GLY A 448 10.21 -11.91 5.22
N ASN A 449 10.22 -12.49 6.42
CA ASN A 449 9.34 -13.60 6.81
C ASN A 449 7.86 -13.22 7.07
N ARG A 450 7.50 -11.92 7.12
CA ARG A 450 6.23 -11.47 7.75
C ARG A 450 5.64 -10.21 7.11
N THR A 451 4.47 -10.31 6.47
CA THR A 451 3.78 -9.16 5.87
C THR A 451 2.58 -8.76 6.72
N TYR A 452 2.73 -7.64 7.41
CA TYR A 452 1.76 -7.13 8.35
C TYR A 452 0.88 -6.08 7.69
N PHE A 453 -0.28 -6.50 7.21
CA PHE A 453 -1.28 -5.58 6.67
C PHE A 453 -2.16 -4.97 7.77
N GLY A 454 -1.51 -4.22 8.66
CA GLY A 454 -2.17 -3.32 9.60
C GLY A 454 -2.25 -3.78 11.05
N LYS A 455 -2.59 -2.81 11.89
CA LYS A 455 -2.99 -2.95 13.28
C LYS A 455 -3.77 -1.68 13.62
N ASP A 456 -4.95 -1.85 14.18
CA ASP A 456 -5.90 -0.78 14.46
C ASP A 456 -6.08 -0.67 15.98
N GLY A 457 -5.46 0.34 16.58
CA GLY A 457 -5.54 0.55 18.02
C GLY A 457 -4.96 -0.63 18.83
N SER A 458 -5.83 -1.42 19.47
CA SER A 458 -5.50 -2.58 20.32
C SER A 458 -5.64 -3.94 19.62
N ASN A 459 -6.15 -4.00 18.38
CA ASN A 459 -6.42 -5.24 17.65
C ASN A 459 -5.72 -5.26 16.28
N MET A 460 -5.20 -6.42 15.97
CA MET A 460 -4.21 -6.62 14.91
C MET A 460 -4.86 -7.33 13.73
N HIS A 461 -4.48 -6.99 12.50
CA HIS A 461 -4.99 -7.63 11.29
C HIS A 461 -3.84 -7.73 10.30
N TRP A 462 -3.57 -8.91 9.78
CA TRP A 462 -2.44 -9.12 8.88
C TRP A 462 -2.88 -10.00 7.71
N PHE A 463 -1.89 -10.38 6.92
CA PHE A 463 -1.76 -11.81 6.69
C PHE A 463 -0.62 -12.33 7.58
N ALA A 464 -0.98 -13.08 8.62
CA ALA A 464 -0.16 -13.37 9.79
C ALA A 464 0.62 -14.69 9.70
N THR A 465 1.87 -14.74 10.17
CA THR A 465 2.54 -16.01 10.53
C THR A 465 2.30 -16.35 12.02
N ASN A 466 2.91 -17.43 12.54
CA ASN A 466 2.48 -18.13 13.78
C ASN A 466 2.50 -17.30 15.09
N GLU A 467 3.07 -16.10 15.10
CA GLU A 467 3.26 -15.30 16.32
C GLU A 467 2.03 -14.42 16.69
N ALA A 468 1.13 -14.09 15.74
CA ALA A 468 -0.06 -13.26 16.01
C ALA A 468 -1.18 -13.99 16.78
N ILE A 469 -1.10 -15.31 16.86
CA ILE A 469 -2.15 -16.19 17.38
C ILE A 469 -2.20 -16.15 18.92
N GLY A 470 -1.22 -15.54 19.60
CA GLY A 470 -1.21 -15.48 21.07
C GLY A 470 -2.04 -14.34 21.68
N GLU A 471 -2.49 -13.38 20.87
CA GLU A 471 -3.13 -12.15 21.37
C GLU A 471 -4.66 -12.33 21.49
N PRO A 472 -5.25 -12.13 22.69
CA PRO A 472 -6.63 -12.51 23.01
C PRO A 472 -7.73 -11.72 22.29
N ASN A 473 -7.38 -10.70 21.50
CA ASN A 473 -8.34 -9.88 20.75
C ASN A 473 -8.01 -9.75 19.25
N ASN A 474 -7.09 -10.58 18.74
CA ASN A 474 -6.64 -10.52 17.34
C ASN A 474 -7.57 -11.28 16.39
N LEU A 475 -7.83 -10.72 15.20
CA LEU A 475 -8.41 -11.41 14.05
C LEU A 475 -7.31 -11.63 13.00
N ALA A 476 -6.93 -12.89 12.81
CA ALA A 476 -5.83 -13.25 11.92
C ALA A 476 -6.26 -14.25 10.83
N TYR A 477 -5.78 -13.98 9.62
CA TYR A 477 -5.83 -14.88 8.47
C TYR A 477 -4.39 -15.19 8.06
N GLY A 478 -4.05 -16.46 7.82
CA GLY A 478 -2.67 -16.84 7.50
C GLY A 478 -2.55 -18.05 6.60
N PHE A 479 -1.45 -18.09 5.86
CA PHE A 479 -0.95 -19.27 5.18
C PHE A 479 0.36 -19.69 5.85
N GLU A 480 0.50 -20.97 6.18
CA GLU A 480 1.80 -21.54 6.57
C GLU A 480 2.44 -22.10 5.30
N SER A 481 3.70 -21.76 5.02
CA SER A 481 4.44 -22.27 3.86
C SER A 481 5.77 -22.86 4.30
N ASN A 482 6.30 -23.81 3.51
CA ASN A 482 7.64 -24.38 3.73
C ASN A 482 8.71 -23.74 2.80
N GLY A 483 8.41 -22.57 2.23
CA GLY A 483 9.24 -21.90 1.23
C GLY A 483 8.97 -22.28 -0.24
N THR A 484 8.39 -23.46 -0.52
CA THR A 484 8.08 -23.89 -1.90
C THR A 484 6.59 -24.10 -2.17
N SER A 485 5.78 -24.32 -1.13
CA SER A 485 4.33 -24.49 -1.24
C SER A 485 3.59 -24.06 0.02
N ILE A 486 2.31 -23.69 -0.14
CA ILE A 486 1.41 -23.45 0.99
C ILE A 486 1.08 -24.80 1.64
N GLN A 487 1.42 -24.90 2.92
CA GLN A 487 1.22 -26.08 3.75
C GLN A 487 -0.14 -26.05 4.46
N THR A 488 -0.63 -24.90 4.91
CA THR A 488 -1.97 -24.79 5.50
C THR A 488 -2.56 -23.40 5.31
N HIS A 489 -3.88 -23.30 5.37
CA HIS A 489 -4.63 -22.05 5.44
C HIS A 489 -5.42 -22.02 6.75
N ARG A 490 -5.34 -20.93 7.53
CA ARG A 490 -5.92 -20.88 8.88
C ARG A 490 -6.54 -19.54 9.23
N TRP A 491 -7.63 -19.57 10.00
CA TRP A 491 -8.30 -18.40 10.58
C TRP A 491 -8.26 -18.48 12.09
N SER A 492 -7.97 -17.35 12.74
CA SER A 492 -7.82 -17.27 14.19
C SER A 492 -8.56 -16.05 14.72
N THR A 493 -9.24 -16.23 15.85
CA THR A 493 -9.88 -15.14 16.59
C THR A 493 -9.60 -15.28 18.08
N GLY A 494 -9.38 -14.14 18.73
CA GLY A 494 -9.24 -14.07 20.18
C GLY A 494 -8.14 -14.97 20.75
N GLY A 495 -6.96 -14.96 20.11
CA GLY A 495 -5.81 -15.73 20.56
C GLY A 495 -5.90 -17.25 20.31
N ALA A 496 -6.87 -17.70 19.52
CA ALA A 496 -7.03 -19.11 19.21
C ALA A 496 -7.38 -19.34 17.74
N GLU A 497 -6.81 -20.39 17.17
CA GLU A 497 -7.20 -20.85 15.85
C GLU A 497 -8.63 -21.41 15.88
N LYS A 498 -9.47 -21.00 14.93
CA LYS A 498 -10.87 -21.41 14.83
C LYS A 498 -11.13 -22.27 13.60
N LEU A 499 -10.36 -22.09 12.53
CA LEU A 499 -10.51 -22.84 11.28
C LEU A 499 -9.14 -23.16 10.68
N ARG A 500 -8.96 -24.39 10.19
CA ARG A 500 -7.75 -24.83 9.46
C ARG A 500 -8.10 -25.63 8.22
N LEU A 501 -7.45 -25.35 7.10
CA LEU A 501 -7.36 -26.23 5.94
C LEU A 501 -5.92 -26.70 5.79
N THR A 502 -5.69 -28.02 5.90
CA THR A 502 -4.34 -28.62 5.78
C THR A 502 -3.92 -28.81 4.32
N ASN A 503 -2.62 -29.03 4.07
CA ASN A 503 -2.07 -29.41 2.76
C ASN A 503 -2.66 -30.72 2.22
N THR A 504 -3.16 -31.59 3.09
CA THR A 504 -3.85 -32.82 2.71
C THR A 504 -5.34 -32.62 2.40
N GLY A 505 -5.83 -31.37 2.43
CA GLY A 505 -7.22 -31.03 2.10
C GLY A 505 -8.23 -31.21 3.24
N LYS A 506 -7.77 -31.46 4.48
CA LYS A 506 -8.65 -31.61 5.65
C LYS A 506 -8.99 -30.27 6.28
N LEU A 507 -10.28 -30.02 6.52
CA LEU A 507 -10.85 -28.85 7.18
C LEU A 507 -11.13 -29.15 8.67
N GLY A 508 -10.50 -28.40 9.56
CA GLY A 508 -10.76 -28.40 11.00
C GLY A 508 -11.54 -27.16 11.41
N LEU A 509 -12.60 -27.33 12.21
CA LEU A 509 -13.33 -26.25 12.89
C LEU A 509 -13.15 -26.45 14.40
N GLY A 510 -12.43 -25.53 15.05
CA GLY A 510 -12.07 -25.60 16.48
C GLY A 510 -10.98 -26.63 16.84
N THR A 511 -10.34 -27.25 15.84
CA THR A 511 -9.22 -28.19 16.01
C THR A 511 -8.12 -27.93 14.99
N ILE A 512 -6.86 -28.00 15.44
CA ILE A 512 -5.68 -27.76 14.60
C ILE A 512 -5.14 -29.05 13.95
N ALA A 513 -5.68 -30.21 14.33
CA ALA A 513 -5.24 -31.53 13.85
C ALA A 513 -6.44 -32.34 13.32
N PRO A 514 -7.10 -31.90 12.23
CA PRO A 514 -8.24 -32.62 11.68
C PRO A 514 -7.82 -34.02 11.22
N SER A 515 -8.48 -35.05 11.78
CA SER A 515 -8.20 -36.46 11.47
C SER A 515 -8.89 -36.91 10.16
N THR A 516 -10.02 -36.30 9.83
CA THR A 516 -10.84 -36.56 8.63
C THR A 516 -11.02 -35.28 7.79
N ALA A 517 -11.68 -35.38 6.64
CA ALA A 517 -11.86 -34.27 5.69
C ALA A 517 -12.58 -33.05 6.29
N LEU A 518 -13.55 -33.27 7.19
CA LEU A 518 -14.17 -32.24 8.02
C LEU A 518 -14.19 -32.71 9.48
N HIS A 519 -13.42 -32.07 10.35
CA HIS A 519 -13.38 -32.36 11.78
C HIS A 519 -13.86 -31.12 12.57
N ILE A 520 -14.96 -31.26 13.30
CA ILE A 520 -15.51 -30.20 14.17
C ILE A 520 -15.28 -30.61 15.62
N GLU A 521 -14.70 -29.71 16.41
CA GLU A 521 -14.36 -29.94 17.83
C GLU A 521 -14.46 -28.62 18.60
N ASN A 522 -14.92 -28.63 19.86
CA ASN A 522 -14.97 -27.47 20.73
C ASN A 522 -15.08 -27.87 22.23
N GLY A 523 -15.32 -26.89 23.11
CA GLY A 523 -15.36 -27.05 24.57
C GLY A 523 -16.50 -27.90 25.14
N ASN A 524 -17.41 -28.40 24.30
CA ASN A 524 -18.42 -29.41 24.64
C ASN A 524 -19.32 -29.06 25.86
N SER A 525 -20.01 -27.92 25.83
CA SER A 525 -21.01 -27.57 26.86
C SER A 525 -22.43 -27.54 26.30
N MET A 526 -23.37 -28.23 26.97
CA MET A 526 -24.79 -28.23 26.65
C MET A 526 -25.49 -27.03 27.31
N GLY A 527 -26.24 -26.25 26.55
CA GLY A 527 -27.14 -25.20 27.03
C GLY A 527 -28.50 -25.76 27.48
N SER A 528 -29.37 -24.89 27.98
CA SER A 528 -30.72 -25.26 28.44
C SER A 528 -31.79 -24.65 27.54
N GLY A 529 -32.74 -25.46 27.06
CA GLY A 529 -33.95 -24.97 26.39
C GLY A 529 -33.92 -25.04 24.86
N ASP A 530 -32.85 -24.56 24.21
CA ASP A 530 -32.70 -24.56 22.75
C ASP A 530 -31.39 -25.22 22.30
N PRO A 531 -31.40 -26.11 21.29
CA PRO A 531 -30.16 -26.68 20.73
C PRO A 531 -29.14 -25.66 20.22
N GLY A 532 -29.59 -24.47 19.82
CA GLY A 532 -28.75 -23.35 19.38
C GLY A 532 -27.90 -22.72 20.49
N ASP A 533 -28.24 -22.97 21.76
CA ASP A 533 -27.47 -22.47 22.93
C ASP A 533 -26.27 -23.37 23.27
N ASN A 534 -26.14 -24.52 22.61
CA ASN A 534 -25.05 -25.44 22.87
C ASN A 534 -23.72 -24.94 22.30
N THR A 535 -22.64 -25.16 23.04
CA THR A 535 -21.25 -25.03 22.56
C THR A 535 -20.60 -26.41 22.46
N VAL A 536 -21.30 -27.33 21.79
CA VAL A 536 -20.83 -28.70 21.46
C VAL A 536 -20.48 -28.80 19.96
N PRO A 537 -19.68 -29.79 19.53
CA PRO A 537 -19.42 -29.99 18.11
C PRO A 537 -20.73 -30.38 17.42
N SER A 538 -21.20 -29.58 16.47
CA SER A 538 -22.52 -29.79 15.87
C SER A 538 -22.59 -29.37 14.40
N LEU A 539 -23.52 -29.98 13.67
CA LEU A 539 -24.04 -29.50 12.40
C LEU A 539 -25.49 -29.06 12.64
N TYR A 540 -25.72 -27.75 12.71
CA TYR A 540 -27.06 -27.19 12.94
C TYR A 540 -27.67 -26.66 11.63
N VAL A 541 -28.74 -27.30 11.15
CA VAL A 541 -29.45 -26.89 9.93
C VAL A 541 -30.85 -26.41 10.30
N PHE A 542 -31.03 -25.10 10.30
CA PHE A 542 -32.27 -24.45 10.72
C PHE A 542 -32.99 -23.79 9.55
N ASN A 543 -34.25 -24.18 9.31
CA ASN A 543 -35.13 -23.47 8.39
C ASN A 543 -35.98 -22.45 9.17
N ASN A 544 -35.65 -21.17 9.03
CA ASN A 544 -36.37 -20.08 9.70
C ASN A 544 -37.63 -19.61 8.94
N ASN A 545 -38.02 -20.28 7.85
CA ASN A 545 -39.23 -19.95 7.13
C ASN A 545 -40.48 -20.48 7.87
N ASN A 546 -41.09 -19.60 8.66
CA ASN A 546 -42.33 -19.90 9.39
C ASN A 546 -43.62 -19.52 8.62
N THR A 547 -43.52 -19.23 7.32
CA THR A 547 -44.68 -18.85 6.49
C THR A 547 -45.16 -19.97 5.57
N SER A 548 -44.46 -21.11 5.54
CA SER A 548 -44.83 -22.28 4.73
C SER A 548 -44.61 -23.59 5.50
N SER A 549 -45.66 -24.41 5.59
CA SER A 549 -45.58 -25.77 6.15
C SER A 549 -44.87 -26.77 5.23
N THR A 550 -44.48 -26.36 4.03
CA THR A 550 -43.74 -27.19 3.06
C THR A 550 -42.28 -26.75 2.90
N ALA A 551 -41.86 -25.71 3.61
CA ALA A 551 -40.45 -25.33 3.67
C ALA A 551 -39.71 -26.28 4.62
N ASN A 552 -38.66 -26.93 4.15
CA ASN A 552 -37.93 -27.96 4.92
C ASN A 552 -36.42 -27.67 4.93
N ALA A 553 -35.77 -28.00 6.05
CA ALA A 553 -34.31 -28.14 6.13
C ALA A 553 -33.91 -29.57 5.74
N ILE A 554 -32.77 -29.76 5.06
CA ILE A 554 -32.28 -31.08 4.63
C ILE A 554 -30.80 -31.23 4.98
N VAL A 555 -30.45 -32.35 5.60
CA VAL A 555 -29.08 -32.91 5.62
C VAL A 555 -29.09 -34.12 4.69
N ALA A 556 -28.24 -34.13 3.67
CA ALA A 556 -28.23 -35.19 2.66
C ALA A 556 -26.86 -35.87 2.55
N VAL A 557 -26.86 -37.21 2.57
CA VAL A 557 -25.73 -38.05 2.18
C VAL A 557 -26.13 -38.76 0.88
N ARG A 558 -25.37 -38.54 -0.20
CA ARG A 558 -25.69 -39.08 -1.52
C ARG A 558 -24.45 -39.71 -2.15
N THR A 559 -24.62 -40.91 -2.68
CA THR A 559 -23.64 -41.60 -3.51
C THR A 559 -23.99 -41.46 -5.00
N ALA A 560 -23.06 -41.83 -5.90
CA ALA A 560 -23.39 -41.99 -7.32
C ALA A 560 -24.43 -43.12 -7.54
N GLY A 561 -24.77 -43.48 -8.78
CA GLY A 561 -25.82 -44.46 -9.14
C GLY A 561 -25.67 -45.86 -8.51
N THR A 562 -26.21 -46.91 -9.13
CA THR A 562 -26.27 -48.25 -8.49
C THR A 562 -24.91 -48.84 -8.05
N SER A 563 -23.79 -48.33 -8.60
CA SER A 563 -22.42 -48.71 -8.21
C SER A 563 -21.69 -47.70 -7.32
N GLY A 564 -22.36 -46.63 -6.86
CA GLY A 564 -21.75 -45.48 -6.17
C GLY A 564 -21.36 -45.69 -4.71
N GLY A 565 -21.51 -46.91 -4.18
CA GLY A 565 -21.42 -47.18 -2.74
C GLY A 565 -22.75 -46.91 -2.02
N LYS A 566 -22.72 -46.95 -0.68
CA LYS A 566 -23.92 -46.85 0.18
C LYS A 566 -23.88 -45.52 0.94
N PRO A 567 -24.95 -44.71 0.92
CA PRO A 567 -25.03 -43.52 1.77
C PRO A 567 -25.43 -43.92 3.20
N TYR A 568 -24.63 -43.52 4.19
CA TYR A 568 -24.88 -43.85 5.59
C TYR A 568 -24.34 -42.77 6.53
N ILE A 569 -24.80 -42.83 7.78
CA ILE A 569 -24.27 -42.09 8.93
C ILE A 569 -23.74 -43.12 9.93
N SER A 570 -22.59 -42.83 10.53
CA SER A 570 -21.91 -43.68 11.51
C SER A 570 -21.99 -43.06 12.90
N PHE A 571 -22.13 -43.92 13.91
CA PHE A 571 -22.14 -43.59 15.33
C PHE A 571 -21.07 -44.42 16.01
N ASP A 572 -19.94 -43.81 16.32
CA ASP A 572 -18.81 -44.46 16.97
C ASP A 572 -18.44 -43.72 18.25
N ALA A 573 -18.10 -44.48 19.28
CA ALA A 573 -17.41 -43.98 20.45
C ALA A 573 -16.06 -44.68 20.47
N LYS A 574 -14.97 -43.90 20.43
CA LYS A 574 -13.60 -44.44 20.37
C LYS A 574 -13.43 -45.57 21.38
N THR A 575 -12.97 -46.73 20.92
CA THR A 575 -12.78 -48.01 21.66
C THR A 575 -14.02 -48.88 21.89
N PHE A 576 -15.22 -48.44 21.46
CA PHE A 576 -16.45 -49.24 21.50
C PHE A 576 -16.82 -49.76 20.11
N ALA A 577 -17.74 -50.73 20.06
CA ALA A 577 -18.35 -51.13 18.80
C ALA A 577 -19.32 -50.03 18.34
N GLY A 578 -19.06 -49.43 17.18
CA GLY A 578 -19.94 -48.42 16.60
C GLY A 578 -21.13 -49.03 15.86
N PHE A 579 -22.13 -48.19 15.61
CA PHE A 579 -23.31 -48.50 14.83
C PHE A 579 -23.33 -47.63 13.58
N SER A 580 -24.10 -48.01 12.57
CA SER A 580 -24.36 -47.14 11.43
C SER A 580 -25.76 -47.37 10.91
N MET A 581 -26.29 -46.37 10.21
CA MET A 581 -27.57 -46.48 9.53
C MET A 581 -27.52 -45.82 8.17
N GLY A 582 -28.20 -46.40 7.20
CA GLY A 582 -28.13 -45.93 5.82
C GLY A 582 -28.93 -46.77 4.86
N PHE A 583 -28.73 -46.51 3.57
CA PHE A 583 -29.38 -47.24 2.50
C PHE A 583 -28.43 -48.22 1.83
N ASN A 584 -28.88 -49.47 1.69
CA ASN A 584 -28.17 -50.51 0.95
C ASN A 584 -28.42 -50.35 -0.55
N ASN A 585 -27.65 -49.50 -1.20
CA ASN A 585 -27.56 -49.42 -2.66
C ASN A 585 -26.97 -50.73 -3.22
N PRO A 586 -27.64 -51.47 -4.15
CA PRO A 586 -28.79 -51.07 -4.98
C PRO A 586 -30.16 -51.67 -4.59
N THR A 587 -30.30 -52.25 -3.39
CA THR A 587 -31.53 -52.95 -2.97
C THR A 587 -32.58 -52.07 -2.29
N ASP A 588 -32.32 -50.77 -2.15
CA ASP A 588 -33.21 -49.78 -1.54
C ASP A 588 -33.66 -50.12 -0.10
N GLN A 589 -32.85 -50.90 0.62
CA GLN A 589 -33.12 -51.28 2.01
C GLN A 589 -32.55 -50.23 2.95
N PHE A 590 -33.36 -49.73 3.89
CA PHE A 590 -32.83 -48.98 5.04
C PHE A 590 -32.37 -49.98 6.10
N ILE A 591 -31.11 -49.87 6.53
CA ILE A 591 -30.51 -50.83 7.47
C ILE A 591 -29.97 -50.08 8.68
N ILE A 592 -30.22 -50.64 9.87
CA ILE A 592 -29.46 -50.33 11.09
C ILE A 592 -28.44 -51.46 11.27
N ASN A 593 -27.17 -51.10 11.25
CA ASN A 593 -26.04 -52.02 11.28
C ASN A 593 -25.24 -51.85 12.60
N THR A 594 -24.77 -52.98 13.13
CA THR A 594 -23.99 -53.09 14.39
C THR A 594 -22.49 -52.92 14.17
N ASP A 595 -22.10 -52.37 13.03
CA ASP A 595 -20.74 -51.97 12.68
C ASP A 595 -20.75 -50.49 12.26
N TRP A 596 -19.65 -49.78 12.49
CA TRP A 596 -19.53 -48.34 12.23
C TRP A 596 -19.37 -48.03 10.73
N ASN A 597 -18.78 -48.96 9.97
CA ASN A 597 -18.41 -48.80 8.55
C ASN A 597 -19.55 -49.15 7.58
N PHE A 598 -20.75 -49.45 8.08
CA PHE A 598 -21.92 -49.87 7.32
C PHE A 598 -21.69 -51.09 6.41
N ASN A 599 -20.96 -52.09 6.90
CA ASN A 599 -20.77 -53.35 6.20
C ASN A 599 -22.02 -54.23 6.23
N THR A 600 -22.87 -54.10 5.20
CA THR A 600 -24.09 -54.90 5.06
C THR A 600 -23.87 -56.30 4.46
N SER A 601 -22.64 -56.63 4.02
CA SER A 601 -22.34 -57.95 3.43
C SER A 601 -22.28 -59.07 4.46
N THR A 602 -22.08 -58.73 5.74
CA THR A 602 -22.09 -59.68 6.85
C THR A 602 -23.47 -59.67 7.50
N ALA A 603 -24.30 -60.68 7.21
CA ALA A 603 -25.71 -60.71 7.64
C ALA A 603 -25.90 -60.55 9.15
N SER A 604 -25.00 -61.11 9.97
CA SER A 604 -25.03 -60.97 11.43
C SER A 604 -24.84 -59.54 11.94
N LYS A 605 -24.37 -58.62 11.08
CA LYS A 605 -24.18 -57.20 11.43
C LYS A 605 -25.42 -56.36 11.17
N ASN A 606 -26.36 -56.83 10.37
CA ASN A 606 -27.60 -56.12 10.08
C ASN A 606 -28.60 -56.35 11.23
N ALA A 607 -28.74 -55.39 12.16
CA ALA A 607 -29.66 -55.54 13.28
C ALA A 607 -31.13 -55.39 12.87
N ILE A 608 -31.42 -54.46 11.95
CA ILE A 608 -32.77 -54.24 11.42
C ILE A 608 -32.64 -53.92 9.94
N ILE A 609 -33.47 -54.57 9.12
CA ILE A 609 -33.58 -54.30 7.68
C ILE A 609 -35.02 -53.91 7.38
N ILE A 610 -35.21 -52.75 6.74
CA ILE A 610 -36.50 -52.23 6.31
C ILE A 610 -36.53 -52.20 4.79
N ASN A 611 -37.48 -52.91 4.20
CA ASN A 611 -37.66 -53.00 2.76
C ASN A 611 -38.72 -52.00 2.26
N GLU A 612 -38.44 -51.31 1.15
CA GLU A 612 -39.39 -50.41 0.50
C GLU A 612 -40.60 -51.16 -0.11
N THR A 613 -40.44 -52.43 -0.45
CA THR A 613 -41.51 -53.30 -0.96
C THR A 613 -41.29 -54.75 -0.50
N GLY A 614 -42.26 -55.64 -0.72
CA GLY A 614 -42.15 -57.06 -0.40
C GLY A 614 -42.93 -57.52 0.84
N GLN A 615 -42.88 -58.83 1.08
CA GLN A 615 -43.71 -59.52 2.06
C GLN A 615 -43.27 -59.22 3.51
N ALA A 616 -41.96 -59.29 3.76
CA ALA A 616 -41.34 -58.88 5.01
C ALA A 616 -40.96 -57.40 4.94
N ARG A 617 -41.80 -56.53 5.52
CA ARG A 617 -41.52 -55.08 5.55
C ARG A 617 -40.36 -54.74 6.48
N VAL A 618 -40.30 -55.44 7.61
CA VAL A 618 -39.24 -55.31 8.61
C VAL A 618 -38.67 -56.70 8.88
N ILE A 619 -37.35 -56.81 8.89
CA ILE A 619 -36.62 -58.02 9.25
C ILE A 619 -35.77 -57.72 10.48
N ILE A 620 -35.92 -58.54 11.52
CA ILE A 620 -35.09 -58.54 12.73
C ILE A 620 -34.41 -59.91 12.80
N PRO A 621 -33.20 -60.06 12.27
CA PRO A 621 -32.51 -61.34 12.29
C PRO A 621 -32.00 -61.69 13.69
N SER A 622 -31.74 -62.97 13.91
CA SER A 622 -30.97 -63.47 15.04
C SER A 622 -29.54 -62.90 15.04
N SER A 623 -28.80 -63.10 16.13
CA SER A 623 -27.38 -62.69 16.24
C SER A 623 -26.48 -63.33 15.17
N ALA A 624 -26.89 -64.44 14.57
CA ALA A 624 -26.19 -65.08 13.45
C ALA A 624 -26.61 -64.55 12.07
N GLY A 625 -27.56 -63.61 11.99
CA GLY A 625 -28.08 -63.06 10.74
C GLY A 625 -29.26 -63.84 10.14
N ASN A 626 -29.74 -64.90 10.80
CA ASN A 626 -30.83 -65.74 10.31
C ASN A 626 -32.21 -65.14 10.65
N TYR A 627 -33.18 -65.26 9.74
CA TYR A 627 -34.58 -64.89 9.96
C TYR A 627 -35.50 -65.84 9.19
N ALA A 628 -36.75 -65.97 9.62
CA ALA A 628 -37.75 -66.73 8.88
C ALA A 628 -38.27 -65.92 7.67
N SER A 629 -38.22 -66.50 6.47
CA SER A 629 -38.55 -65.79 5.22
C SER A 629 -39.59 -66.51 4.36
N ASP A 630 -40.27 -67.52 4.89
CA ASP A 630 -41.18 -68.41 4.16
C ASP A 630 -42.63 -67.90 4.13
N PHE A 631 -42.81 -66.58 3.95
CA PHE A 631 -44.14 -65.97 3.85
C PHE A 631 -44.88 -66.46 2.59
N PRO A 632 -46.15 -66.89 2.71
CA PRO A 632 -46.96 -67.23 1.54
C PRO A 632 -47.11 -66.06 0.56
N GLY A 633 -47.11 -66.36 -0.75
CA GLY A 633 -47.35 -65.38 -1.81
C GLY A 633 -48.59 -64.52 -1.56
N GLY A 634 -48.47 -63.20 -1.66
CA GLY A 634 -49.57 -62.24 -1.46
C GLY A 634 -49.74 -61.69 -0.04
N TRP A 635 -49.00 -62.21 0.95
CA TRP A 635 -49.00 -61.62 2.31
C TRP A 635 -48.02 -60.44 2.36
N GLY A 636 -48.45 -59.29 2.90
CA GLY A 636 -47.62 -58.09 3.01
C GLY A 636 -47.70 -57.46 4.40
N GLY A 637 -46.68 -56.69 4.79
CA GLY A 637 -46.69 -55.96 6.07
C GLY A 637 -46.20 -56.75 7.28
N GLY A 638 -45.59 -57.93 7.08
CA GLY A 638 -45.14 -58.79 8.18
C GLY A 638 -43.79 -58.40 8.78
N LEU A 639 -43.60 -58.77 10.05
CA LEU A 639 -42.32 -58.82 10.74
C LEU A 639 -41.68 -60.19 10.52
N ALA A 640 -40.54 -60.23 9.84
CA ALA A 640 -39.72 -61.44 9.72
C ALA A 640 -38.69 -61.46 10.86
N ALA A 641 -38.89 -62.32 11.83
CA ALA A 641 -37.95 -62.51 12.94
C ALA A 641 -37.75 -64.01 13.20
N TYR A 642 -36.59 -64.36 13.77
CA TYR A 642 -36.38 -65.74 14.24
C TYR A 642 -37.08 -65.95 15.58
N ASP A 643 -36.92 -65.01 16.51
CA ASP A 643 -37.57 -65.01 17.83
C ASP A 643 -38.14 -63.62 18.16
N ILE A 644 -39.23 -63.59 18.92
CA ILE A 644 -39.78 -62.36 19.52
C ILE A 644 -39.87 -62.59 21.03
N SER A 645 -39.11 -61.80 21.78
CA SER A 645 -39.17 -61.76 23.24
C SER A 645 -39.70 -60.40 23.69
N CYS A 646 -40.92 -60.37 24.21
CA CYS A 646 -41.52 -59.17 24.77
C CYS A 646 -42.39 -59.51 25.98
N SER A 647 -42.72 -58.51 26.79
CA SER A 647 -43.60 -58.68 27.97
C SER A 647 -45.06 -58.90 27.60
N GLY A 648 -45.47 -58.52 26.38
CA GLY A 648 -46.80 -58.74 25.84
C GLY A 648 -46.87 -58.39 24.36
N LEU A 649 -47.76 -59.06 23.63
CA LEU A 649 -48.14 -58.68 22.27
C LEU A 649 -49.61 -58.24 22.27
N TYR A 650 -49.88 -57.05 21.73
CA TYR A 650 -51.22 -56.63 21.37
C TYR A 650 -51.45 -56.97 19.90
N TYR A 651 -52.45 -57.81 19.63
CA TYR A 651 -52.78 -58.27 18.29
C TYR A 651 -54.29 -58.34 18.13
N GLY A 652 -54.80 -58.09 16.92
CA GLY A 652 -56.22 -58.30 16.62
C GLY A 652 -56.58 -59.79 16.56
N SER A 653 -55.71 -60.59 15.96
CA SER A 653 -55.80 -62.06 15.94
C SER A 653 -54.41 -62.68 15.83
N LEU A 654 -54.18 -63.79 16.54
CA LEU A 654 -52.97 -64.60 16.43
C LEU A 654 -53.27 -65.81 15.56
N VAL A 655 -52.77 -65.80 14.33
CA VAL A 655 -53.01 -66.86 13.34
C VAL A 655 -51.73 -67.65 13.12
N GLN A 656 -51.80 -68.98 13.29
CA GLN A 656 -50.70 -69.90 13.00
C GLN A 656 -50.97 -70.66 11.70
N ARG A 657 -49.94 -70.87 10.89
CA ARG A 657 -50.05 -71.67 9.66
C ARG A 657 -50.24 -73.14 10.04
N SER A 658 -51.29 -73.76 9.51
CA SER A 658 -51.64 -75.16 9.78
C SER A 658 -52.16 -75.88 8.52
N ASP A 659 -51.68 -75.48 7.34
CA ASP A 659 -52.04 -76.12 6.07
C ASP A 659 -51.54 -77.57 6.02
N LEU A 660 -52.37 -78.49 5.48
CA LEU A 660 -52.04 -79.92 5.37
C LEU A 660 -50.68 -80.14 4.66
N ARG A 661 -50.37 -79.31 3.65
CA ARG A 661 -49.14 -79.42 2.85
C ARG A 661 -47.87 -79.11 3.65
N LEU A 662 -48.01 -78.42 4.79
CA LEU A 662 -46.89 -78.07 5.68
C LEU A 662 -46.71 -79.09 6.82
N LYS A 663 -47.51 -80.17 6.84
CA LYS A 663 -47.46 -81.21 7.86
C LYS A 663 -47.02 -82.54 7.25
N ASN A 664 -46.24 -83.30 8.01
CA ASN A 664 -45.92 -84.69 7.70
C ASN A 664 -46.25 -85.56 8.93
N THR A 665 -46.38 -86.88 8.73
CA THR A 665 -46.57 -87.85 9.82
C THR A 665 -47.73 -87.51 10.76
N ILE A 666 -48.95 -87.46 10.22
CA ILE A 666 -50.16 -87.07 10.95
C ILE A 666 -50.76 -88.30 11.63
N ASN A 667 -50.72 -88.36 12.97
CA ASN A 667 -51.28 -89.43 13.78
C ASN A 667 -52.39 -88.88 14.72
N GLU A 668 -53.36 -89.72 15.06
CA GLU A 668 -54.33 -89.39 16.10
C GLU A 668 -53.71 -89.48 17.51
N PHE A 669 -54.26 -88.73 18.45
CA PHE A 669 -53.83 -88.82 19.86
C PHE A 669 -54.23 -90.16 20.48
N GLY A 670 -53.26 -90.83 21.10
CA GLY A 670 -53.47 -92.05 21.89
C GLY A 670 -54.15 -91.79 23.23
N ALA A 671 -54.65 -92.85 23.86
CA ALA A 671 -55.27 -92.79 25.19
C ALA A 671 -54.30 -92.31 26.28
N ASP A 672 -53.00 -92.60 26.12
CA ASP A 672 -51.95 -92.19 27.06
C ASP A 672 -51.80 -90.67 27.15
N VAL A 673 -51.99 -89.95 26.03
CA VAL A 673 -51.93 -88.47 25.98
C VAL A 673 -53.06 -87.85 26.80
N ILE A 674 -54.25 -88.46 26.75
CA ILE A 674 -55.42 -88.02 27.51
C ILE A 674 -55.16 -88.20 29.02
N GLU A 675 -54.65 -89.36 29.42
CA GLU A 675 -54.29 -89.63 30.83
C GLU A 675 -53.20 -88.68 31.35
N LYS A 676 -52.17 -88.41 30.54
CA LYS A 676 -51.11 -87.44 30.88
C LYS A 676 -51.66 -86.02 31.04
N TYR A 677 -52.56 -85.59 30.16
CA TYR A 677 -53.17 -84.25 30.23
C TYR A 677 -54.01 -84.07 31.50
N LEU A 678 -54.80 -85.09 31.88
CA LEU A 678 -55.61 -85.06 33.11
C LEU A 678 -54.76 -85.00 34.39
N ARG A 679 -53.47 -85.33 34.32
CA ARG A 679 -52.51 -85.22 35.43
C ARG A 679 -51.81 -83.86 35.50
N LEU A 680 -52.01 -82.97 34.52
CA LEU A 680 -51.51 -81.60 34.60
C LEU A 680 -52.20 -80.88 35.77
N ARG A 681 -51.42 -80.07 36.50
CA ARG A 681 -51.88 -79.32 37.67
C ARG A 681 -51.92 -77.82 37.36
N PRO A 682 -53.09 -77.25 37.02
CA PRO A 682 -53.26 -75.80 36.96
C PRO A 682 -52.96 -75.17 38.32
N ILE A 683 -52.22 -74.07 38.33
CA ILE A 683 -51.86 -73.32 39.53
C ILE A 683 -52.12 -71.84 39.35
N THR A 684 -52.26 -71.14 40.48
CA THR A 684 -52.06 -69.69 40.55
C THR A 684 -50.68 -69.39 41.12
N TYR A 685 -50.09 -68.28 40.71
CA TYR A 685 -48.80 -67.85 41.24
C TYR A 685 -48.64 -66.33 41.20
N TYR A 686 -47.74 -65.83 42.04
CA TYR A 686 -47.19 -64.47 41.93
C TYR A 686 -45.74 -64.60 41.46
N TRP A 687 -45.27 -63.63 40.69
CA TRP A 687 -43.85 -63.57 40.37
C TRP A 687 -43.03 -63.22 41.63
N ASN A 688 -41.81 -63.75 41.75
CA ASN A 688 -40.86 -63.31 42.78
C ASN A 688 -40.52 -61.84 42.55
N GLN A 689 -40.64 -61.02 43.59
CA GLN A 689 -40.57 -59.55 43.51
C GLN A 689 -39.13 -58.99 43.52
N GLU A 690 -38.14 -59.87 43.48
CA GLU A 690 -36.72 -59.50 43.35
C GLU A 690 -36.38 -58.92 41.95
N MET A 691 -37.31 -59.07 41.00
CA MET A 691 -37.27 -58.42 39.70
C MET A 691 -38.60 -57.70 39.42
N PRO A 692 -38.61 -56.60 38.64
CA PRO A 692 -39.81 -55.82 38.35
C PRO A 692 -40.74 -56.59 37.40
N ARG A 693 -41.49 -57.56 37.94
CA ARG A 693 -42.50 -58.35 37.24
C ARG A 693 -43.90 -57.95 37.69
N ASP A 694 -44.92 -58.44 36.97
CA ASP A 694 -46.32 -58.20 37.33
C ASP A 694 -46.59 -58.65 38.77
N THR A 695 -47.17 -57.74 39.56
CA THR A 695 -47.52 -57.95 40.97
C THR A 695 -48.88 -58.62 41.12
N LYS A 696 -49.65 -58.73 40.03
CA LYS A 696 -50.95 -59.40 40.03
C LYS A 696 -50.78 -60.91 40.03
N MET A 697 -51.77 -61.58 40.61
CA MET A 697 -51.89 -63.03 40.57
C MET A 697 -52.03 -63.51 39.12
N GLN A 698 -51.26 -64.53 38.76
CA GLN A 698 -51.25 -65.15 37.45
C GLN A 698 -51.82 -66.57 37.52
N TYR A 699 -52.21 -67.12 36.37
CA TYR A 699 -52.67 -68.50 36.21
C TYR A 699 -51.75 -69.23 35.24
N GLY A 700 -51.43 -70.49 35.51
CA GLY A 700 -50.58 -71.26 34.58
C GLY A 700 -50.21 -72.65 35.10
N LEU A 701 -49.08 -73.12 34.61
CA LEU A 701 -48.47 -74.42 34.91
C LEU A 701 -47.00 -74.22 35.30
N ILE A 702 -46.48 -75.15 36.10
CA ILE A 702 -45.03 -75.21 36.42
C ILE A 702 -44.33 -75.98 35.30
N ALA A 703 -43.39 -75.33 34.60
CA ALA A 703 -42.70 -75.92 33.45
C ALA A 703 -42.00 -77.25 33.77
N GLN A 704 -41.40 -77.38 34.95
CA GLN A 704 -40.74 -78.62 35.42
C GLN A 704 -41.73 -79.76 35.67
N GLU A 705 -43.00 -79.46 36.00
CA GLU A 705 -44.05 -80.47 36.14
C GLU A 705 -44.56 -80.91 34.76
N VAL A 706 -44.72 -79.96 33.84
CA VAL A 706 -45.10 -80.24 32.44
C VAL A 706 -44.05 -81.10 31.74
N GLU A 707 -42.76 -80.79 31.91
CA GLU A 707 -41.65 -81.52 31.26
C GLU A 707 -41.64 -83.02 31.58
N LYS A 708 -42.08 -83.42 32.78
CA LYS A 708 -42.14 -84.84 33.17
C LYS A 708 -43.20 -85.63 32.40
N LEU A 709 -44.25 -84.95 31.93
CA LEU A 709 -45.38 -85.56 31.23
C LEU A 709 -45.32 -85.34 29.71
N PHE A 710 -44.89 -84.14 29.30
CA PHE A 710 -44.77 -83.64 27.93
C PHE A 710 -43.44 -82.87 27.76
N PRO A 711 -42.28 -83.57 27.72
CA PRO A 711 -40.97 -82.93 27.58
C PRO A 711 -40.88 -82.08 26.30
N GLU A 712 -41.56 -82.47 25.23
CA GLU A 712 -41.60 -81.77 23.95
C GLU A 712 -42.31 -80.41 23.99
N MET A 713 -43.09 -80.12 25.05
CA MET A 713 -43.78 -78.84 25.23
C MET A 713 -42.95 -77.83 26.03
N VAL A 714 -41.78 -78.22 26.51
CA VAL A 714 -40.94 -77.38 27.38
C VAL A 714 -39.64 -77.03 26.67
N LEU A 715 -39.36 -75.74 26.55
CA LEU A 715 -38.08 -75.23 26.07
C LEU A 715 -37.20 -74.88 27.26
N THR A 716 -35.92 -75.23 27.19
CA THR A 716 -34.91 -74.92 28.21
C THR A 716 -33.89 -73.95 27.62
N ALA A 717 -33.72 -72.79 28.24
CA ALA A 717 -32.75 -71.78 27.84
C ALA A 717 -31.31 -72.22 28.14
N SER A 718 -30.35 -71.64 27.43
CA SER A 718 -28.91 -71.85 27.63
C SER A 718 -28.28 -70.92 28.66
N ASP A 719 -29.10 -70.22 29.46
CA ASP A 719 -28.64 -69.41 30.57
C ASP A 719 -28.11 -70.29 31.71
N SER A 720 -27.34 -69.69 32.63
CA SER A 720 -26.76 -70.42 33.76
C SER A 720 -27.81 -71.09 34.66
N MET A 721 -29.05 -70.59 34.65
CA MET A 721 -30.17 -71.13 35.43
C MET A 721 -30.99 -72.18 34.67
N GLN A 722 -30.74 -72.39 33.38
CA GLN A 722 -31.53 -73.28 32.51
C GLN A 722 -33.04 -72.99 32.60
N THR A 723 -33.41 -71.72 32.43
CA THR A 723 -34.77 -71.23 32.56
C THR A 723 -35.71 -71.97 31.58
N LYS A 724 -36.85 -72.46 32.07
CA LYS A 724 -37.81 -73.26 31.29
C LYS A 724 -39.08 -72.48 30.93
N SER A 725 -39.63 -72.72 29.73
CA SER A 725 -40.90 -72.16 29.25
C SER A 725 -41.82 -73.23 28.67
N VAL A 726 -43.13 -72.99 28.65
CA VAL A 726 -44.16 -73.96 28.22
C VAL A 726 -44.87 -73.47 26.94
N ASN A 727 -45.05 -74.36 25.96
CA ASN A 727 -45.85 -74.11 24.76
C ASN A 727 -47.36 -74.26 25.06
N TYR A 728 -47.96 -73.22 25.66
CA TYR A 728 -49.38 -73.23 26.01
C TYR A 728 -50.32 -73.39 24.80
N GLN A 729 -49.91 -72.97 23.59
CA GLN A 729 -50.76 -73.09 22.39
C GLN A 729 -51.03 -74.55 22.01
N ALA A 730 -50.04 -75.44 22.21
CA ALA A 730 -50.19 -76.87 21.92
C ALA A 730 -51.23 -77.56 22.84
N LEU A 731 -51.41 -77.05 24.06
CA LEU A 731 -52.35 -77.63 25.04
C LEU A 731 -53.80 -77.54 24.57
N HIS A 732 -54.17 -76.52 23.79
CA HIS A 732 -55.54 -76.37 23.29
C HIS A 732 -55.99 -77.56 22.42
N ALA A 733 -55.10 -78.08 21.57
CA ALA A 733 -55.42 -79.21 20.70
C ALA A 733 -55.66 -80.51 21.51
N ILE A 734 -54.86 -80.72 22.55
CA ILE A 734 -55.02 -81.88 23.45
C ILE A 734 -56.28 -81.72 24.30
N SER A 735 -56.53 -80.53 24.83
CA SER A 735 -57.75 -80.21 25.57
C SER A 735 -59.01 -80.54 24.76
N LEU A 736 -59.02 -80.23 23.46
CA LEU A 736 -60.13 -80.57 22.57
C LEU A 736 -60.36 -82.10 22.51
N LYS A 737 -59.30 -82.89 22.36
CA LYS A 737 -59.41 -84.35 22.34
C LYS A 737 -59.88 -84.93 23.67
N VAL A 738 -59.39 -84.39 24.79
CA VAL A 738 -59.82 -84.79 26.14
C VAL A 738 -61.32 -84.54 26.30
N ILE A 739 -61.81 -83.36 25.89
CA ILE A 739 -63.24 -83.02 25.91
C ILE A 739 -64.05 -83.98 25.03
N GLN A 740 -63.58 -84.27 23.81
CA GLN A 740 -64.24 -85.22 22.91
C GLN A 740 -64.33 -86.63 23.52
N SER A 741 -63.25 -87.11 24.14
CA SER A 741 -63.21 -88.42 24.79
C SER A 741 -64.14 -88.48 26.00
N GLN A 742 -64.14 -87.43 26.83
CA GLN A 742 -65.07 -87.31 27.96
C GLN A 742 -66.53 -87.26 27.48
N GLN A 743 -66.83 -86.53 26.41
CA GLN A 743 -68.18 -86.50 25.83
C GLN A 743 -68.61 -87.89 25.34
N GLN A 744 -67.72 -88.63 24.69
CA GLN A 744 -68.00 -90.00 24.26
C GLN A 744 -68.29 -90.92 25.45
N GLU A 745 -67.52 -90.82 26.53
CA GLU A 745 -67.77 -91.56 27.76
C GLU A 745 -69.11 -91.17 28.40
N ILE A 746 -69.43 -89.87 28.45
CA ILE A 746 -70.72 -89.36 28.93
C ILE A 746 -71.88 -89.94 28.11
N GLU A 747 -71.79 -90.00 26.78
CA GLU A 747 -72.84 -90.58 25.94
C GLU A 747 -72.98 -92.09 26.17
N VAL A 748 -71.86 -92.81 26.36
CA VAL A 748 -71.89 -94.22 26.75
C VAL A 748 -72.54 -94.41 28.12
N LEU A 749 -72.23 -93.55 29.10
CA LEU A 749 -72.82 -93.58 30.45
C LEU A 749 -74.32 -93.27 30.41
N LYS A 750 -74.76 -92.25 29.65
CA LYS A 750 -76.18 -91.93 29.45
C LYS A 750 -76.94 -93.09 28.81
N LYS A 751 -76.37 -93.72 27.77
CA LYS A 751 -76.99 -94.89 27.13
C LYS A 751 -77.17 -96.04 28.12
N LYS A 752 -76.14 -96.35 28.92
CA LYS A 752 -76.24 -97.35 29.99
C LYS A 752 -77.30 -96.98 31.03
N GLN A 753 -77.40 -95.71 31.40
CA GLN A 753 -78.43 -95.23 32.32
C GLN A 753 -79.84 -95.45 31.75
N THR A 754 -80.10 -95.08 30.49
CA THR A 754 -81.40 -95.32 29.84
C THR A 754 -81.72 -96.81 29.73
N GLU A 755 -80.74 -97.66 29.41
CA GLU A 755 -80.92 -99.12 29.37
C GLU A 755 -81.25 -99.69 30.76
N PHE A 756 -80.61 -99.18 31.82
CA PHE A 756 -80.93 -99.55 33.20
C PHE A 756 -82.32 -99.06 33.64
N GLU A 757 -82.68 -97.82 33.35
CA GLU A 757 -84.03 -97.28 33.61
C GLU A 757 -85.11 -98.11 32.90
N ALA A 758 -84.92 -98.45 31.63
CA ALA A 758 -85.85 -99.31 30.88
C ALA A 758 -85.94 -100.73 31.45
N ARG A 759 -84.84 -101.27 31.99
CA ARG A 759 -84.83 -102.59 32.65
C ARG A 759 -85.52 -102.54 34.02
N LEU A 760 -85.35 -101.46 34.77
CA LEU A 760 -86.01 -101.22 36.05
C LEU A 760 -87.54 -101.13 35.85
N LEU A 761 -88.00 -100.36 34.86
CA LEU A 761 -89.42 -100.22 34.51
C LEU A 761 -90.07 -101.58 34.16
N LYS A 762 -89.35 -102.46 33.45
CA LYS A 762 -89.81 -103.84 33.16
C LYS A 762 -89.85 -104.74 34.39
N LEU A 763 -89.01 -104.49 35.39
CA LEU A 763 -88.99 -105.22 36.65
C LEU A 763 -90.11 -104.75 37.58
N GLU A 764 -90.31 -103.43 37.70
CA GLU A 764 -91.41 -102.83 38.46
C GLU A 764 -92.78 -103.26 37.92
N ALA A 765 -92.94 -103.33 36.58
CA ALA A 765 -94.15 -103.85 35.94
C ALA A 765 -94.41 -105.35 36.13
N LYS A 766 -93.45 -106.11 36.69
CA LYS A 766 -93.63 -107.52 37.09
C LYS A 766 -93.92 -107.70 38.59
N LEU A 767 -93.75 -106.64 39.38
CA LEU A 767 -93.96 -106.63 40.83
C LEU A 767 -95.33 -106.06 41.24
N ASN A 768 -95.98 -105.33 40.34
CA ASN A 768 -97.43 -105.05 40.34
C ASN A 768 -98.15 -106.06 39.45
#